data_AF-A0A7C4XLR9-F1
#
_entry.id   AF-A0A7C4XLR9-F1
#
_cell.length_a   1.000
_cell.length_b   1.000
_cell.length_c   1.000
_cell.angle_alpha   90.00
_cell.angle_beta   90.00
_cell.angle_gamma   90.00
#
_symmetry.space_group_name_H-M   'P 1'
#
loop_
_entity.id
_entity.type
_entity.pdbx_description
1 polymer ?
#
loop_
_entity_poly.entity_id
_entity_poly.type
_entity_poly.pdbx_seq_one_letter_code
_entity_poly.pdbx_strand_id
1 'polypeptide(L)'
;MDELLSNLINNRNFTELENRWIELVEEGKFQLKDFFEIAQELKSAQETSRAQMLLEILAEHLITQGKIPDAIEVYKNIAHFTNDDRRIREELMRLYKTLYQNSPRIDEFIKLSGIEEGEHLFRSLEKLEQFIKYDVGKVFYFEKLGIGEVIEIRPEKREIVLNFERQKGYLLKFDIARGLLTPIPPGHFLYKKYRAIQDLKKMAQEEPLELVKFLLKSFNAGLSSSDIKLHLKGIIDESEVDKFWEKTRKKLEQDANIEISGEVRKLYRFISGRIDKNAQAIRNFEEADPEKKYQLAEEYYKKKQLEIFEKILPSLIELGNENYETLPYLALDILYLCKSFNKNIELRYEIEDLLKYSTIEEIALKLKNDEHKKEFLKFIVEKQPTQWLKILKDIFFKAGDFKLFEEIEKYLGQHPEELRLIYQTVFFMPEKFPLHFQWMLKKITRGELSEFITPALLLKLIKSLEYIKGMRQLFLKVLTLERFDEIMKTATAHDAQQIRDALMTSSVLLDYEKNDFLRILNFYFPDLEKEGKTIYATESAVKKKKQELEYLLSVEIPENKKEISRAREYGDLSENFEYKAAKERQDQLYQRVREIEQALSRVKIIDQMNVDTNRVSIGTTVSLKNLKTGEIISYTILGIWDTDLDKNIISNESPLAKEILIGKMIQEVVEINEEPYQIIGISRFSP
;
A
#
# COMPACT_ATOMS: atom_id res chain seq x y z
N MET A 1 7.65 -29.05 -51.30
CA MET A 1 8.89 -29.76 -51.65
C MET A 1 8.68 -31.27 -51.54
N ASP A 2 7.76 -31.74 -50.69
CA ASP A 2 7.27 -33.14 -50.60
C ASP A 2 6.79 -33.74 -51.92
N GLU A 3 6.12 -32.95 -52.78
CA GLU A 3 5.57 -33.46 -54.04
C GLU A 3 6.60 -34.17 -54.93
N LEU A 4 7.89 -33.80 -54.86
CA LEU A 4 8.92 -34.38 -55.74
C LEU A 4 9.32 -35.79 -55.30
N LEU A 5 9.46 -36.05 -53.99
CA LEU A 5 9.81 -37.37 -53.45
C LEU A 5 8.61 -38.32 -53.47
N SER A 6 7.41 -37.83 -53.13
CA SER A 6 6.17 -38.59 -53.25
C SER A 6 5.90 -38.98 -54.70
N ASN A 7 6.19 -38.09 -55.67
CA ASN A 7 6.10 -38.42 -57.10
C ASN A 7 7.10 -39.51 -57.53
N LEU A 8 8.32 -39.53 -56.96
CA LEU A 8 9.29 -40.59 -57.24
C LEU A 8 8.82 -41.96 -56.70
N ILE A 9 8.19 -41.98 -55.52
CA ILE A 9 7.58 -43.18 -54.93
C ILE A 9 6.43 -43.68 -55.81
N ASN A 10 5.51 -42.79 -56.19
CA ASN A 10 4.35 -43.13 -57.03
C ASN A 10 4.75 -43.65 -58.41
N ASN A 11 5.81 -43.09 -59.00
CA ASN A 11 6.36 -43.52 -60.28
C ASN A 11 7.34 -44.71 -60.15
N ARG A 12 7.52 -45.27 -58.95
CA ARG A 12 8.46 -46.37 -58.65
C ARG A 12 9.91 -46.11 -59.10
N ASN A 13 10.33 -44.85 -59.14
CA ASN A 13 11.70 -44.47 -59.49
C ASN A 13 12.57 -44.43 -58.23
N PHE A 14 12.91 -45.62 -57.73
CA PHE A 14 13.54 -45.77 -56.43
C PHE A 14 15.04 -45.44 -56.41
N THR A 15 15.74 -45.59 -57.54
CA THR A 15 17.17 -45.21 -57.63
C THR A 15 17.35 -43.70 -57.43
N GLU A 16 16.50 -42.89 -58.07
CA GLU A 16 16.53 -41.43 -57.89
C GLU A 16 16.08 -41.04 -56.48
N LEU A 17 15.10 -41.75 -55.92
CA LEU A 17 14.67 -41.54 -54.53
C LEU A 17 15.81 -41.76 -53.53
N GLU A 18 16.57 -42.85 -53.68
CA GLU A 18 17.71 -43.18 -52.82
C GLU A 18 18.82 -42.11 -52.93
N ASN A 19 19.16 -41.65 -54.14
CA ASN A 19 20.13 -40.58 -54.34
C ASN A 19 19.69 -39.27 -53.67
N ARG A 20 18.43 -38.88 -53.88
CA ARG A 20 17.87 -37.66 -53.26
C ARG A 20 17.79 -37.76 -51.75
N TRP A 21 17.49 -38.94 -51.21
CA TRP A 21 17.52 -39.15 -49.77
C TRP A 21 18.90 -38.87 -49.17
N ILE A 22 19.96 -39.40 -49.79
CA ILE A 22 21.34 -39.18 -49.32
C ILE A 22 21.69 -37.70 -49.38
N GLU A 23 21.38 -37.01 -50.48
CA GLU A 23 21.59 -35.55 -50.60
C GLU A 23 20.89 -34.78 -49.48
N LEU A 24 19.64 -35.14 -49.16
CA LEU A 24 18.86 -34.47 -48.11
C LEU A 24 19.41 -34.73 -46.70
N VAL A 25 19.92 -35.95 -46.45
CA VAL A 25 20.61 -36.28 -45.20
C VAL A 25 21.87 -35.44 -45.05
N GLU A 26 22.66 -35.29 -46.11
CA GLU A 26 23.91 -34.50 -46.11
C GLU A 26 23.67 -32.99 -46.01
N GLU A 27 22.62 -32.46 -46.65
CA GLU A 27 22.30 -31.03 -46.61
C GLU A 27 21.84 -30.55 -45.23
N GLY A 28 21.28 -31.44 -44.39
CA GLY A 28 20.89 -31.15 -43.01
C GLY A 28 19.75 -30.12 -42.84
N LYS A 29 19.00 -29.83 -43.91
CA LYS A 29 17.90 -28.84 -43.93
C LYS A 29 16.51 -29.42 -43.65
N PHE A 30 16.35 -30.74 -43.73
CA PHE A 30 15.08 -31.44 -43.48
C PHE A 30 14.88 -31.74 -41.99
N GLN A 31 13.63 -31.67 -41.52
CA GLN A 31 13.27 -32.10 -40.17
C GLN A 31 13.05 -33.61 -40.15
N LEU A 32 13.27 -34.27 -38.99
CA LEU A 32 13.05 -35.72 -38.84
C LEU A 32 11.65 -36.16 -39.27
N LYS A 33 10.64 -35.32 -39.02
CA LYS A 33 9.25 -35.60 -39.38
C LYS A 33 9.08 -35.80 -40.88
N ASP A 34 9.76 -34.99 -41.69
CA ASP A 34 9.68 -35.05 -43.15
C ASP A 34 10.20 -36.41 -43.65
N PHE A 35 11.31 -36.90 -43.07
CA PHE A 35 11.84 -38.24 -43.36
C PHE A 35 10.88 -39.37 -42.92
N PHE A 36 10.19 -39.21 -41.80
CA PHE A 36 9.21 -40.19 -41.32
C PHE A 36 7.96 -40.26 -42.20
N GLU A 37 7.52 -39.12 -42.75
CA GLU A 37 6.40 -39.08 -43.70
C GLU A 37 6.74 -39.84 -44.99
N ILE A 38 7.94 -39.63 -45.55
CA ILE A 38 8.43 -40.35 -46.73
C ILE A 38 8.55 -41.87 -46.47
N ALA A 39 9.09 -42.26 -45.30
CA ALA A 39 9.20 -43.67 -44.94
C ALA A 39 7.81 -44.35 -44.82
N GLN A 40 6.81 -43.61 -44.32
CA GLN A 40 5.44 -44.08 -44.24
C GLN A 40 4.77 -44.21 -45.63
N GLU A 41 5.09 -43.32 -46.57
CA GLU A 41 4.65 -43.44 -47.97
C GLU A 41 5.25 -44.69 -48.64
N LEU A 42 6.55 -44.94 -48.44
CA LEU A 42 7.20 -46.16 -48.94
C LEU A 42 6.56 -47.44 -48.38
N LYS A 43 6.24 -47.46 -47.09
CA LYS A 43 5.48 -48.57 -46.48
C LYS A 43 4.12 -48.76 -47.14
N SER A 44 3.40 -47.67 -47.40
CA SER A 44 2.09 -47.70 -48.06
C SER A 44 2.18 -48.23 -49.49
N ALA A 45 3.31 -47.98 -50.17
CA ALA A 45 3.67 -48.55 -51.46
C ALA A 45 4.21 -50.00 -51.39
N GLN A 46 4.18 -50.65 -50.21
CA GLN A 46 4.71 -51.99 -49.92
C GLN A 46 6.24 -52.12 -49.97
N GLU A 47 6.98 -51.02 -50.03
CA GLU A 47 8.45 -50.96 -50.07
C GLU A 47 9.06 -50.87 -48.66
N THR A 48 8.65 -51.76 -47.77
CA THR A 48 8.98 -51.71 -46.33
C THR A 48 10.49 -51.88 -46.08
N SER A 49 11.16 -52.78 -46.81
CA SER A 49 12.61 -52.98 -46.69
C SER A 49 13.42 -51.75 -47.11
N ARG A 50 12.94 -51.02 -48.12
CA ARG A 50 13.59 -49.78 -48.57
C ARG A 50 13.38 -48.65 -47.56
N ALA A 51 12.18 -48.50 -47.03
CA ALA A 51 11.90 -47.54 -45.96
C ALA A 51 12.84 -47.76 -44.77
N GLN A 52 13.01 -49.02 -44.35
CA GLN A 52 13.96 -49.38 -43.29
C GLN A 52 15.41 -49.03 -43.65
N MET A 53 15.88 -49.42 -44.83
CA MET A 53 17.26 -49.14 -45.28
C MET A 53 17.57 -47.64 -45.27
N LEU A 54 16.65 -46.81 -45.80
CA LEU A 54 16.82 -45.35 -45.86
C LEU A 54 16.86 -44.72 -44.46
N LEU A 55 16.00 -45.18 -43.55
CA LEU A 55 16.03 -44.74 -42.16
C LEU A 55 17.30 -45.21 -41.43
N GLU A 56 17.84 -46.40 -41.72
CA GLU A 56 19.12 -46.86 -41.16
C GLU A 56 20.28 -45.96 -41.61
N ILE A 57 20.32 -45.56 -42.89
CA ILE A 57 21.29 -44.59 -43.42
C ILE A 57 21.19 -43.24 -42.66
N LEU A 58 19.97 -42.74 -42.46
CA LEU A 58 19.74 -41.50 -41.69
C LEU A 58 20.22 -41.66 -40.23
N ALA A 59 19.90 -42.78 -39.58
CA ALA A 59 20.29 -43.05 -38.21
C ALA A 59 21.81 -43.13 -38.04
N GLU A 60 22.51 -43.84 -38.94
CA GLU A 60 23.97 -43.93 -38.95
C GLU A 60 24.60 -42.55 -39.12
N HIS A 61 24.10 -41.74 -40.06
CA HIS A 61 24.57 -40.37 -40.22
C HIS A 61 24.40 -39.56 -38.93
N LEU A 62 23.23 -39.60 -38.29
CA LEU A 62 22.98 -38.89 -37.03
C LEU A 62 23.91 -39.36 -35.90
N ILE A 63 24.19 -40.67 -35.81
CA ILE A 63 25.14 -41.22 -34.83
C ILE A 63 26.54 -40.67 -35.07
N THR A 64 27.02 -40.63 -36.32
CA THR A 64 28.36 -40.07 -36.63
C THR A 64 28.48 -38.58 -36.29
N GLN A 65 27.37 -37.84 -36.36
CA GLN A 65 27.28 -36.44 -35.95
C GLN A 65 27.08 -36.26 -34.44
N GLY A 66 27.01 -37.34 -33.66
CA GLY A 66 26.76 -37.32 -32.22
C GLY A 66 25.32 -36.95 -31.82
N LYS A 67 24.38 -36.91 -32.78
CA LYS A 67 22.96 -36.63 -32.55
C LYS A 67 22.21 -37.89 -32.09
N ILE A 68 22.63 -38.43 -30.95
CA ILE A 68 22.11 -39.69 -30.40
C ILE A 68 20.58 -39.67 -30.12
N PRO A 69 19.98 -38.60 -29.55
CA PRO A 69 18.53 -38.57 -29.34
C PRO A 69 17.73 -38.68 -30.64
N ASP A 70 18.18 -38.01 -31.70
CA ASP A 70 17.54 -38.04 -33.01
C ASP A 70 17.64 -39.45 -33.62
N ALA A 71 18.79 -40.10 -33.49
CA ALA A 71 18.98 -41.48 -33.94
C ALA A 71 18.05 -42.47 -33.21
N ILE A 72 17.82 -42.30 -31.90
CA ILE A 72 16.86 -43.12 -31.13
C ILE A 72 15.45 -42.99 -31.71
N GLU A 73 15.00 -41.78 -32.03
CA GLU A 73 13.68 -41.56 -32.66
C GLU A 73 13.59 -42.23 -34.04
N VAL A 74 14.66 -42.18 -34.84
CA VAL A 74 14.71 -42.88 -36.12
C VAL A 74 14.59 -44.40 -35.93
N TYR A 75 15.30 -44.99 -34.96
CA TYR A 75 15.19 -46.43 -34.66
C TYR A 75 13.82 -46.83 -34.08
N LYS A 76 13.17 -45.98 -33.29
CA LYS A 76 11.76 -46.18 -32.89
C LYS A 76 10.84 -46.15 -34.10
N ASN A 77 11.12 -45.29 -35.08
CA ASN A 77 10.37 -45.26 -36.33
C ASN A 77 10.59 -46.55 -37.14
N ILE A 78 11.85 -47.01 -37.27
CA ILE A 78 12.21 -48.31 -37.89
C ILE A 78 11.45 -49.47 -37.22
N ALA A 79 11.30 -49.44 -35.89
CA ALA A 79 10.55 -50.44 -35.13
C ALA A 79 9.06 -50.55 -35.51
N HIS A 80 8.46 -49.55 -36.16
CA HIS A 80 7.09 -49.66 -36.69
C HIS A 80 7.00 -50.43 -38.02
N PHE A 81 8.12 -50.62 -38.72
CA PHE A 81 8.20 -51.34 -39.99
C PHE A 81 8.74 -52.76 -39.81
N THR A 82 9.40 -53.03 -38.68
CA THR A 82 9.97 -54.33 -38.35
C THR A 82 9.06 -55.07 -37.37
N ASN A 83 8.88 -56.37 -37.56
CA ASN A 83 8.05 -57.20 -36.68
C ASN A 83 8.83 -57.58 -35.41
N ASP A 84 9.22 -56.56 -34.65
CA ASP A 84 9.99 -56.69 -33.41
C ASP A 84 11.37 -57.33 -33.59
N ASP A 85 12.14 -56.80 -34.55
CA ASP A 85 13.47 -57.30 -34.92
C ASP A 85 14.46 -57.12 -33.76
N ARG A 86 15.11 -58.23 -33.38
CA ARG A 86 16.14 -58.29 -32.35
C ARG A 86 17.28 -57.30 -32.61
N ARG A 87 17.67 -57.07 -33.87
CA ARG A 87 18.73 -56.11 -34.22
C ARG A 87 18.36 -54.68 -33.80
N ILE A 88 17.11 -54.28 -34.00
CA ILE A 88 16.62 -52.94 -33.65
C ILE A 88 16.60 -52.76 -32.12
N ARG A 89 16.28 -53.82 -31.37
CA ARG A 89 16.36 -53.81 -29.89
C ARG A 89 17.78 -53.61 -29.40
N GLU A 90 18.72 -54.39 -29.93
CA GLU A 90 20.14 -54.32 -29.57
C GLU A 90 20.71 -52.92 -29.84
N GLU A 91 20.31 -52.34 -30.96
CA GLU A 91 20.73 -51.00 -31.35
C GLU A 91 20.12 -49.90 -30.47
N LEU A 92 18.82 -49.94 -30.20
CA LEU A 92 18.17 -49.02 -29.26
C LEU A 92 18.83 -49.09 -27.87
N MET A 93 19.08 -50.29 -27.35
CA MET A 93 19.79 -50.47 -26.08
C MET A 93 21.18 -49.83 -26.11
N ARG A 94 21.95 -50.04 -27.18
CA ARG A 94 23.27 -49.40 -27.37
C ARG A 94 23.18 -47.88 -27.35
N LEU A 95 22.19 -47.31 -28.04
CA LEU A 95 21.99 -45.86 -28.10
C LEU A 95 21.56 -45.27 -26.77
N TYR A 96 20.65 -45.91 -26.03
CA TYR A 96 20.29 -45.47 -24.67
C TYR A 96 21.48 -45.55 -23.71
N LYS A 97 22.30 -46.62 -23.77
CA LYS A 97 23.54 -46.72 -22.98
C LYS A 97 24.53 -45.60 -23.32
N THR A 98 24.64 -45.25 -24.60
CA THR A 98 25.50 -44.16 -25.06
C THR A 98 24.98 -42.79 -24.57
N LEU A 99 23.68 -42.54 -24.74
CA LEU A 99 23.04 -41.29 -24.33
C LEU A 99 23.09 -41.06 -22.82
N TYR A 100 22.93 -42.13 -22.04
CA TYR A 100 22.90 -42.10 -20.58
C TYR A 100 24.13 -42.77 -19.95
N GLN A 101 25.29 -42.70 -20.62
CA GLN A 101 26.55 -43.31 -20.16
C GLN A 101 26.99 -42.88 -18.75
N ASN A 102 26.51 -41.73 -18.27
CA ASN A 102 26.81 -41.19 -16.94
C ASN A 102 25.81 -41.64 -15.86
N SER A 103 24.73 -42.34 -16.21
CA SER A 103 23.79 -42.89 -15.23
C SER A 103 24.30 -44.24 -14.73
N PRO A 104 24.53 -44.42 -13.42
CA PRO A 104 24.97 -45.70 -12.86
C PRO A 104 23.87 -46.78 -12.91
N ARG A 105 22.64 -46.42 -13.30
CA ARG A 105 21.46 -47.30 -13.31
C ARG A 105 20.97 -47.65 -14.71
N ILE A 106 21.60 -47.16 -15.78
CA ILE A 106 21.08 -47.39 -17.14
C ILE A 106 20.99 -48.88 -17.49
N ASP A 107 21.99 -49.68 -17.11
CA ASP A 107 21.96 -51.13 -17.31
C ASP A 107 20.87 -51.82 -16.48
N GLU A 108 20.65 -51.36 -15.24
CA GLU A 108 19.55 -51.82 -14.38
C GLU A 108 18.18 -51.52 -15.03
N PHE A 109 17.99 -50.30 -15.52
CA PHE A 109 16.73 -49.89 -16.16
C PHE A 109 16.46 -50.65 -17.46
N ILE A 110 17.49 -50.92 -18.26
CA ILE A 110 17.35 -51.73 -19.48
C ILE A 110 16.86 -53.13 -19.11
N LYS A 111 17.48 -53.78 -18.14
CA LYS A 111 17.04 -55.09 -17.66
C LYS A 111 15.59 -55.08 -17.16
N LEU A 112 15.26 -54.16 -16.23
CA LEU A 112 13.93 -54.06 -15.62
C LEU A 112 12.83 -53.62 -16.59
N SER A 113 13.19 -53.02 -17.73
CA SER A 113 12.23 -52.62 -18.76
C SER A 113 11.67 -53.81 -19.54
N GLY A 114 12.33 -54.98 -19.49
CA GLY A 114 11.97 -56.17 -20.25
C GLY A 114 12.36 -56.12 -21.73
N ILE A 115 13.12 -55.10 -22.16
CA ILE A 115 13.52 -54.94 -23.57
C ILE A 115 14.44 -56.08 -24.06
N GLU A 116 15.18 -56.72 -23.14
CA GLU A 116 16.03 -57.90 -23.41
C GLU A 116 15.22 -59.21 -23.50
N GLU A 117 14.10 -59.31 -22.79
CA GLU A 117 13.36 -60.56 -22.53
C GLU A 117 12.24 -60.85 -23.55
N GLY A 118 12.15 -60.07 -24.63
CA GLY A 118 11.16 -60.27 -25.69
C GLY A 118 9.75 -59.76 -25.37
N GLU A 119 9.56 -58.97 -24.31
CA GLU A 119 8.32 -58.19 -24.12
C GLU A 119 8.16 -57.18 -25.27
N HIS A 120 6.92 -56.89 -25.70
CA HIS A 120 6.63 -55.95 -26.80
C HIS A 120 7.44 -54.65 -26.74
N LEU A 121 8.25 -54.38 -27.79
CA LEU A 121 9.29 -53.34 -27.80
C LEU A 121 8.83 -51.97 -27.30
N PHE A 122 7.73 -51.43 -27.84
CA PHE A 122 7.24 -50.11 -27.44
C PHE A 122 6.80 -50.04 -25.97
N ARG A 123 6.33 -51.15 -25.38
CA ARG A 123 5.96 -51.17 -23.95
C ARG A 123 7.21 -51.17 -23.08
N SER A 124 8.23 -51.93 -23.48
CA SER A 124 9.53 -51.93 -22.80
C SER A 124 10.23 -50.58 -22.92
N LEU A 125 10.17 -49.94 -24.08
CA LEU A 125 10.68 -48.57 -24.27
C LEU A 125 9.95 -47.56 -23.39
N GLU A 126 8.62 -47.62 -23.30
CA GLU A 126 7.87 -46.72 -22.40
C GLU A 126 8.31 -46.91 -20.93
N LYS A 127 8.50 -48.15 -20.48
CA LYS A 127 9.02 -48.45 -19.13
C LYS A 127 10.43 -47.87 -18.93
N LEU A 128 11.34 -48.14 -19.87
CA LEU A 128 12.72 -47.65 -19.84
C LEU A 128 12.77 -46.13 -19.74
N GLU A 129 12.03 -45.44 -20.59
CA GLU A 129 11.98 -43.97 -20.62
C GLU A 129 11.35 -43.40 -19.36
N GLN A 130 10.37 -44.09 -18.78
CA GLN A 130 9.78 -43.70 -17.50
C GLN A 130 10.80 -43.82 -16.35
N PHE A 131 11.61 -44.88 -16.33
CA PHE A 131 12.68 -45.03 -15.34
C PHE A 131 13.74 -43.93 -15.49
N ILE A 132 14.18 -43.67 -16.72
CA ILE A 132 15.17 -42.63 -17.04
C ILE A 132 14.63 -41.23 -16.67
N LYS A 133 13.36 -40.95 -16.95
CA LYS A 133 12.71 -39.67 -16.65
C LYS A 133 12.77 -39.36 -15.16
N TYR A 134 12.53 -40.37 -14.32
CA TYR A 134 12.51 -40.24 -12.86
C TYR A 134 13.77 -40.81 -12.19
N ASP A 135 14.90 -40.85 -12.88
CA ASP A 135 16.16 -41.30 -12.29
C ASP A 135 16.58 -40.40 -11.11
N VAL A 136 17.44 -40.93 -10.25
CA VAL A 136 17.99 -40.21 -9.11
C VAL A 136 18.70 -38.95 -9.57
N GLY A 137 18.47 -37.85 -8.88
CA GLY A 137 19.03 -36.53 -9.21
C GLY A 137 18.22 -35.73 -10.22
N LYS A 138 17.15 -36.30 -10.81
CA LYS A 138 16.21 -35.54 -11.63
C LYS A 138 15.38 -34.60 -10.76
N VAL A 139 15.18 -33.38 -11.24
CA VAL A 139 14.55 -32.29 -10.50
C VAL A 139 13.21 -31.94 -11.12
N PHE A 140 12.21 -31.75 -10.27
CA PHE A 140 10.83 -31.50 -10.62
C PHE A 140 10.26 -30.36 -9.80
N TYR A 141 9.26 -29.69 -10.35
CA TYR A 141 8.42 -28.75 -9.63
C TYR A 141 7.06 -29.39 -9.35
N PHE A 142 6.61 -29.28 -8.11
CA PHE A 142 5.28 -29.67 -7.68
C PHE A 142 4.60 -28.46 -7.05
N GLU A 143 3.43 -28.06 -7.56
CA GLU A 143 2.72 -26.85 -7.15
C GLU A 143 2.53 -26.72 -5.62
N LYS A 144 2.27 -27.83 -4.92
CA LYS A 144 2.03 -27.83 -3.47
C LYS A 144 3.32 -27.73 -2.64
N LEU A 145 4.39 -28.39 -3.08
CA LEU A 145 5.60 -28.60 -2.26
C LEU A 145 6.84 -27.86 -2.78
N GLY A 146 6.77 -27.23 -3.96
CA GLY A 146 7.85 -26.48 -4.58
C GLY A 146 8.76 -27.36 -5.44
N ILE A 147 10.01 -26.95 -5.60
CA ILE A 147 11.03 -27.73 -6.30
C ILE A 147 11.47 -28.92 -5.44
N GLY A 148 11.72 -30.05 -6.07
CA GLY A 148 12.20 -31.25 -5.41
C GLY A 148 12.99 -32.15 -6.32
N GLU A 149 13.79 -33.00 -5.71
CA GLU A 149 14.71 -33.90 -6.37
C GLU A 149 14.36 -35.35 -6.07
N VAL A 150 14.44 -36.23 -7.07
CA VAL A 150 14.32 -37.67 -6.86
C VAL A 150 15.57 -38.19 -6.14
N ILE A 151 15.38 -38.75 -4.95
CA ILE A 151 16.45 -39.35 -4.14
C ILE A 151 16.48 -40.88 -4.26
N GLU A 152 15.36 -41.49 -4.59
CA GLU A 152 15.23 -42.94 -4.73
C GLU A 152 14.20 -43.25 -5.82
N ILE A 153 14.48 -44.27 -6.62
CA ILE A 153 13.54 -44.87 -7.56
C ILE A 153 13.38 -46.35 -7.22
N ARG A 154 12.15 -46.84 -7.27
CA ARG A 154 11.77 -48.25 -7.06
C ARG A 154 11.06 -48.76 -8.32
N PRO A 155 11.80 -49.13 -9.38
CA PRO A 155 11.22 -49.48 -10.68
C PRO A 155 10.19 -50.60 -10.59
N GLU A 156 10.49 -51.66 -9.83
CA GLU A 156 9.61 -52.81 -9.59
C GLU A 156 8.24 -52.43 -8.99
N LYS A 157 8.24 -51.44 -8.09
CA LYS A 157 7.01 -50.92 -7.46
C LYS A 157 6.37 -49.77 -8.23
N ARG A 158 7.02 -49.29 -9.30
CA ARG A 158 6.67 -48.06 -10.04
C ARG A 158 6.53 -46.84 -9.12
N GLU A 159 7.46 -46.71 -8.18
CA GLU A 159 7.48 -45.65 -7.16
C GLU A 159 8.76 -44.82 -7.22
N ILE A 160 8.66 -43.55 -6.87
CA ILE A 160 9.79 -42.64 -6.62
C ILE A 160 9.65 -42.00 -5.24
N VAL A 161 10.79 -41.66 -4.65
CA VAL A 161 10.86 -40.85 -3.42
C VAL A 161 11.54 -39.54 -3.76
N LEU A 162 10.88 -38.42 -3.45
CA LEU A 162 11.42 -37.08 -3.70
C LEU A 162 11.67 -36.31 -2.40
N ASN A 163 12.70 -35.47 -2.42
CA ASN A 163 12.90 -34.42 -1.43
C ASN A 163 12.52 -33.07 -2.03
N PHE A 164 11.37 -32.54 -1.61
CA PHE A 164 10.97 -31.17 -1.88
C PHE A 164 11.52 -30.20 -0.83
N GLU A 165 11.57 -28.91 -1.15
CA GLU A 165 11.95 -27.85 -0.21
C GLU A 165 11.14 -27.90 1.10
N ARG A 166 9.85 -28.19 1.01
CA ARG A 166 8.92 -28.20 2.15
C ARG A 166 8.73 -29.56 2.81
N GLN A 167 9.11 -30.65 2.13
CA GLN A 167 8.88 -32.01 2.62
C GLN A 167 9.90 -32.99 2.04
N LYS A 168 10.55 -33.75 2.91
CA LYS A 168 11.51 -34.79 2.54
C LYS A 168 10.85 -36.17 2.53
N GLY A 169 11.36 -37.09 1.72
CA GLY A 169 10.92 -38.49 1.68
C GLY A 169 9.53 -38.70 1.08
N TYR A 170 9.08 -37.82 0.17
CA TYR A 170 7.74 -37.88 -0.40
C TYR A 170 7.62 -39.01 -1.44
N LEU A 171 6.88 -40.06 -1.10
CA LEU A 171 6.66 -41.22 -1.96
C LEU A 171 5.54 -40.94 -2.99
N LEU A 172 5.82 -41.22 -4.26
CA LEU A 172 4.89 -41.04 -5.38
C LEU A 172 4.93 -42.25 -6.32
N LYS A 173 3.76 -42.71 -6.77
CA LYS A 173 3.67 -43.66 -7.89
C LYS A 173 3.87 -42.94 -9.22
N PHE A 174 4.49 -43.60 -10.19
CA PHE A 174 4.80 -43.00 -11.48
C PHE A 174 3.57 -42.46 -12.23
N ASP A 175 2.44 -43.16 -12.13
CA ASP A 175 1.20 -42.79 -12.82
C ASP A 175 0.66 -41.47 -12.28
N ILE A 176 0.80 -41.23 -10.98
CA ILE A 176 0.42 -39.97 -10.32
C ILE A 176 1.47 -38.88 -10.62
N ALA A 177 2.75 -39.24 -10.55
CA ALA A 177 3.86 -38.31 -10.81
C ALA A 177 3.75 -37.65 -12.19
N ARG A 178 3.28 -38.39 -13.21
CA ARG A 178 3.10 -37.89 -14.58
C ARG A 178 2.18 -36.66 -14.67
N GLY A 179 1.15 -36.58 -13.82
CA GLY A 179 0.21 -35.46 -13.79
C GLY A 179 0.53 -34.36 -12.77
N LEU A 180 1.34 -34.66 -11.75
CA LEU A 180 1.64 -33.73 -10.66
C LEU A 180 3.00 -33.03 -10.77
N LEU A 181 3.97 -33.64 -11.45
CA LEU A 181 5.36 -33.17 -11.50
C LEU A 181 5.71 -32.56 -12.85
N THR A 182 6.19 -31.33 -12.82
CA THR A 182 6.76 -30.67 -14.00
C THR A 182 8.28 -30.82 -13.99
N PRO A 183 8.90 -31.44 -15.02
CA PRO A 183 10.35 -31.59 -15.06
C PRO A 183 11.04 -30.22 -15.16
N ILE A 184 12.11 -30.03 -14.40
CA ILE A 184 12.89 -28.80 -14.39
C ILE A 184 14.29 -29.09 -14.94
N PRO A 185 14.65 -28.57 -16.14
CA PRO A 185 15.94 -28.85 -16.74
C PRO A 185 17.09 -28.12 -16.03
N PRO A 186 18.35 -28.58 -16.16
CA PRO A 186 19.50 -27.96 -15.50
C PRO A 186 19.71 -26.48 -15.81
N GLY A 187 19.30 -26.04 -17.01
CA GLY A 187 19.36 -24.65 -17.44
C GLY A 187 18.25 -23.75 -16.89
N HIS A 188 17.31 -24.26 -16.10
CA HIS A 188 16.19 -23.48 -15.58
C HIS A 188 16.58 -22.72 -14.30
N PHE A 189 16.02 -21.53 -14.09
CA PHE A 189 16.30 -20.68 -12.92
C PHE A 189 16.09 -21.41 -11.59
N LEU A 190 14.95 -22.07 -11.43
CA LEU A 190 14.65 -22.84 -10.21
C LEU A 190 15.68 -23.97 -9.96
N TYR A 191 16.18 -24.63 -11.02
CA TYR A 191 17.21 -25.66 -10.87
C TYR A 191 18.49 -25.07 -10.28
N LYS A 192 18.97 -23.96 -10.85
CA LYS A 192 20.15 -23.26 -10.33
C LYS A 192 19.90 -22.71 -8.93
N LYS A 193 18.69 -22.24 -8.61
CA LYS A 193 18.35 -21.80 -7.26
C LYS A 193 18.46 -22.94 -6.24
N TYR A 194 18.06 -24.15 -6.62
CA TYR A 194 18.14 -25.32 -5.74
C TYR A 194 19.57 -25.88 -5.60
N ARG A 195 20.33 -26.02 -6.69
CA ARG A 195 21.66 -26.69 -6.68
C ARG A 195 22.88 -25.77 -6.69
N ALA A 196 22.73 -24.55 -7.18
CA ALA A 196 23.84 -23.63 -7.45
C ALA A 196 23.48 -22.20 -7.03
N ILE A 197 22.88 -22.03 -5.85
CA ILE A 197 22.39 -20.73 -5.39
C ILE A 197 23.51 -19.69 -5.32
N GLN A 198 24.75 -20.11 -5.03
CA GLN A 198 25.91 -19.23 -4.98
C GLN A 198 26.21 -18.58 -6.33
N ASP A 199 26.00 -19.29 -7.44
CA ASP A 199 26.12 -18.70 -8.79
C ASP A 199 25.10 -17.58 -8.99
N LEU A 200 23.86 -17.78 -8.54
CA LEU A 200 22.80 -16.78 -8.65
C LEU A 200 23.08 -15.57 -7.73
N LYS A 201 23.64 -15.82 -6.53
CA LYS A 201 24.07 -14.74 -5.63
C LYS A 201 25.18 -13.90 -6.26
N LYS A 202 26.16 -14.55 -6.89
CA LYS A 202 27.23 -13.87 -7.64
C LYS A 202 26.66 -13.06 -8.81
N MET A 203 25.76 -13.65 -9.60
CA MET A 203 25.09 -12.97 -10.71
C MET A 203 24.23 -11.79 -10.24
N ALA A 204 23.62 -11.86 -9.05
CA ALA A 204 22.89 -10.75 -8.47
C ALA A 204 23.80 -9.55 -8.17
N GLN A 205 25.07 -9.79 -7.82
CA GLN A 205 26.04 -8.72 -7.51
C GLN A 205 26.70 -8.17 -8.77
N GLU A 206 27.12 -9.04 -9.69
CA GLU A 206 27.91 -8.68 -10.88
C GLU A 206 27.02 -8.26 -12.06
N GLU A 207 25.96 -9.02 -12.33
CA GLU A 207 25.11 -8.86 -13.51
C GLU A 207 23.60 -8.88 -13.17
N PRO A 208 23.09 -7.89 -12.40
CA PRO A 208 21.70 -7.85 -11.95
C PRO A 208 20.65 -8.01 -13.05
N LEU A 209 20.90 -7.42 -14.22
CA LEU A 209 20.00 -7.45 -15.37
C LEU A 209 19.94 -8.86 -15.99
N GLU A 210 21.08 -9.53 -16.13
CA GLU A 210 21.14 -10.87 -16.69
C GLU A 210 20.54 -11.91 -15.74
N LEU A 211 20.64 -11.73 -14.42
CA LEU A 211 19.91 -12.56 -13.45
C LEU A 211 18.40 -12.51 -13.69
N VAL A 212 17.84 -11.31 -13.84
CA VAL A 212 16.39 -11.15 -14.08
C VAL A 212 16.01 -11.67 -15.47
N LYS A 213 16.83 -11.46 -16.50
CA LYS A 213 16.59 -12.04 -17.83
C LYS A 213 16.66 -13.56 -17.80
N PHE A 214 17.57 -14.15 -17.04
CA PHE A 214 17.66 -15.59 -16.84
C PHE A 214 16.42 -16.15 -16.14
N LEU A 215 15.92 -15.44 -15.12
CA LEU A 215 14.63 -15.73 -14.51
C LEU A 215 13.52 -15.72 -15.56
N LEU A 216 13.36 -14.62 -16.29
CA LEU A 216 12.29 -14.47 -17.28
C LEU A 216 12.38 -15.51 -18.43
N LYS A 217 13.58 -15.87 -18.88
CA LYS A 217 13.80 -16.95 -19.87
C LYS A 217 13.35 -18.32 -19.39
N SER A 218 13.31 -18.51 -18.07
CA SER A 218 12.91 -19.80 -17.47
C SER A 218 11.40 -19.96 -17.41
N PHE A 219 10.62 -18.89 -17.56
CA PHE A 219 9.16 -18.93 -17.50
C PHE A 219 8.53 -18.53 -18.84
N ASN A 220 7.61 -19.35 -19.34
CA ASN A 220 6.90 -19.06 -20.60
C ASN A 220 5.87 -17.92 -20.44
N ALA A 221 5.34 -17.71 -19.24
CA ALA A 221 4.41 -16.63 -18.94
C ALA A 221 5.15 -15.36 -18.47
N GLY A 222 4.57 -14.18 -18.73
CA GLY A 222 5.10 -12.93 -18.20
C GLY A 222 4.97 -12.89 -16.68
N LEU A 223 6.03 -12.50 -15.98
CA LEU A 223 6.04 -12.41 -14.52
C LEU A 223 5.74 -10.98 -14.08
N SER A 224 4.94 -10.80 -13.03
CA SER A 224 4.73 -9.48 -12.44
C SER A 224 5.88 -9.10 -11.50
N SER A 225 5.93 -7.82 -11.09
CA SER A 225 6.94 -7.35 -10.12
C SER A 225 6.92 -8.14 -8.81
N SER A 226 5.75 -8.58 -8.32
CA SER A 226 5.65 -9.38 -7.10
C SER A 226 6.27 -10.77 -7.29
N ASP A 227 6.03 -11.40 -8.45
CA ASP A 227 6.48 -12.75 -8.74
C ASP A 227 8.00 -12.77 -8.91
N ILE A 228 8.55 -11.75 -9.59
CA ILE A 228 9.99 -11.57 -9.74
C ILE A 228 10.66 -11.43 -8.37
N LYS A 229 10.16 -10.53 -7.51
CA LYS A 229 10.68 -10.34 -6.15
C LYS A 229 10.61 -11.62 -5.33
N LEU A 230 9.51 -12.37 -5.43
CA LEU A 230 9.35 -13.65 -4.74
C LEU A 230 10.42 -14.66 -5.17
N HIS A 231 10.72 -14.75 -6.46
CA HIS A 231 11.78 -15.64 -6.95
C HIS A 231 13.18 -15.20 -6.55
N LEU A 232 13.42 -13.90 -6.37
CA LEU A 232 14.70 -13.34 -5.92
C LEU A 232 14.96 -13.54 -4.42
N LYS A 233 13.93 -13.80 -3.60
CA LYS A 233 14.10 -14.12 -2.18
C LYS A 233 15.01 -15.34 -1.99
N GLY A 234 15.93 -15.25 -1.04
CA GLY A 234 16.95 -16.27 -0.75
C GLY A 234 18.21 -16.18 -1.62
N ILE A 235 18.13 -15.47 -2.75
CA ILE A 235 19.31 -15.06 -3.54
C ILE A 235 19.78 -13.69 -3.06
N ILE A 236 18.82 -12.78 -2.81
CA ILE A 236 19.06 -11.43 -2.30
C ILE A 236 18.45 -11.34 -0.90
N ASP A 237 19.09 -10.59 -0.01
CA ASP A 237 18.58 -10.32 1.33
C ASP A 237 17.21 -9.62 1.26
N GLU A 238 16.27 -10.06 2.10
CA GLU A 238 14.87 -9.64 1.99
C GLU A 238 14.69 -8.12 2.14
N SER A 239 15.52 -7.47 2.96
CA SER A 239 15.53 -6.01 3.13
C SER A 239 16.02 -5.24 1.90
N GLU A 240 16.75 -5.90 0.99
CA GLU A 240 17.35 -5.27 -0.19
C GLU A 240 16.62 -5.58 -1.49
N VAL A 241 15.73 -6.58 -1.52
CA VAL A 241 15.00 -7.02 -2.73
C VAL A 241 14.27 -5.87 -3.43
N ASP A 242 13.61 -4.98 -2.66
CA ASP A 242 12.89 -3.85 -3.23
C ASP A 242 13.83 -2.86 -3.93
N LYS A 243 14.93 -2.49 -3.25
CA LYS A 243 15.95 -1.58 -3.77
C LYS A 243 16.66 -2.17 -4.99
N PHE A 244 16.97 -3.46 -4.95
CA PHE A 244 17.54 -4.20 -6.09
C PHE A 244 16.58 -4.16 -7.29
N TRP A 245 15.30 -4.48 -7.07
CA TRP A 245 14.30 -4.51 -8.13
C TRP A 245 14.12 -3.15 -8.76
N GLU A 246 14.01 -2.06 -8.00
CA GLU A 246 13.86 -0.72 -8.56
C GLU A 246 15.02 -0.31 -9.47
N LYS A 247 16.26 -0.64 -9.08
CA LYS A 247 17.46 -0.36 -9.87
C LYS A 247 17.49 -1.19 -11.16
N THR A 248 17.20 -2.48 -11.06
CA THR A 248 17.27 -3.42 -12.20
C THR A 248 16.11 -3.21 -13.16
N ARG A 249 14.89 -2.96 -12.65
CA ARG A 249 13.67 -2.71 -13.44
C ARG A 249 13.86 -1.58 -14.44
N LYS A 250 14.49 -0.46 -14.06
CA LYS A 250 14.71 0.67 -14.97
C LYS A 250 15.53 0.26 -16.21
N LYS A 251 16.56 -0.57 -16.01
CA LYS A 251 17.39 -1.10 -17.09
C LYS A 251 16.62 -2.17 -17.89
N LEU A 252 15.88 -3.03 -17.21
CA LEU A 252 15.06 -4.07 -17.81
C LEU A 252 13.97 -3.49 -18.73
N GLU A 253 13.31 -2.41 -18.32
CA GLU A 253 12.25 -1.77 -19.12
C GLU A 253 12.76 -1.18 -20.44
N GLN A 254 14.06 -0.84 -20.50
CA GLN A 254 14.75 -0.33 -21.68
C GLN A 254 15.32 -1.46 -22.57
N ASP A 255 15.42 -2.69 -22.07
CA ASP A 255 16.00 -3.82 -22.80
C ASP A 255 15.09 -4.24 -23.97
N ALA A 256 15.68 -4.42 -25.14
CA ALA A 256 15.00 -4.73 -26.40
C ALA A 256 14.41 -6.15 -26.43
N ASN A 257 14.85 -7.05 -25.55
CA ASN A 257 14.33 -8.41 -25.43
C ASN A 257 13.23 -8.53 -24.36
N ILE A 258 12.77 -7.41 -23.79
CA ILE A 258 11.75 -7.41 -22.76
C ILE A 258 10.45 -6.81 -23.29
N GLU A 259 9.44 -7.66 -23.38
CA GLU A 259 8.05 -7.25 -23.58
C GLU A 259 7.43 -6.87 -22.23
N ILE A 260 6.67 -5.78 -22.24
CA ILE A 260 5.93 -5.30 -21.08
C ILE A 260 4.46 -5.17 -21.50
N SER A 261 3.58 -5.84 -20.76
CA SER A 261 2.14 -5.77 -20.96
C SER A 261 1.41 -5.47 -19.64
N GLY A 262 0.17 -4.96 -19.74
CA GLY A 262 -0.68 -4.64 -18.58
C GLY A 262 -0.45 -3.24 -17.99
N GLU A 263 -1.54 -2.50 -17.75
CA GLU A 263 -1.48 -1.11 -17.27
C GLU A 263 -1.32 -0.99 -15.75
N VAL A 264 -2.21 -1.64 -14.99
CA VAL A 264 -2.20 -1.59 -13.51
C VAL A 264 -1.17 -2.56 -12.94
N ARG A 265 -1.10 -3.76 -13.52
CA ARG A 265 -0.13 -4.80 -13.14
C ARG A 265 0.74 -5.12 -14.34
N LYS A 266 1.92 -4.50 -14.40
CA LYS A 266 2.91 -4.77 -15.46
C LYS A 266 3.41 -6.22 -15.37
N LEU A 267 3.38 -6.91 -16.50
CA LEU A 267 3.96 -8.23 -16.71
C LEU A 267 5.19 -8.09 -17.60
N TYR A 268 6.28 -8.73 -17.20
CA TYR A 268 7.56 -8.74 -17.90
C TYR A 268 7.77 -10.10 -18.53
N ARG A 269 8.03 -10.15 -19.84
CA ARG A 269 8.31 -11.38 -20.57
C ARG A 269 9.58 -11.23 -21.38
N PHE A 270 10.44 -12.25 -21.37
CA PHE A 270 11.60 -12.31 -22.26
C PHE A 270 11.17 -12.81 -23.65
N ILE A 271 11.63 -12.13 -24.71
CA ILE A 271 11.40 -12.52 -26.10
C ILE A 271 12.74 -12.58 -26.83
N SER A 272 12.94 -13.65 -27.60
CA SER A 272 14.18 -13.90 -28.35
C SER A 272 14.42 -12.89 -29.48
N GLY A 273 13.37 -12.26 -30.03
CA GLY A 273 13.45 -11.17 -31.00
C GLY A 273 13.69 -9.79 -30.35
N ARG A 274 14.25 -8.84 -31.11
CA ARG A 274 14.35 -7.43 -30.69
C ARG A 274 13.01 -6.75 -30.89
N ILE A 275 12.46 -6.17 -29.82
CA ILE A 275 11.26 -5.34 -29.87
C ILE A 275 11.69 -3.91 -30.16
N ASP A 276 11.14 -3.34 -31.23
CA ASP A 276 11.16 -1.90 -31.41
C ASP A 276 10.18 -1.27 -30.40
N LYS A 277 10.72 -0.64 -29.36
CA LYS A 277 9.95 0.00 -28.30
C LYS A 277 9.08 1.14 -28.83
N ASN A 278 9.52 1.83 -29.88
CA ASN A 278 8.72 2.88 -30.51
C ASN A 278 7.52 2.24 -31.23
N ALA A 279 7.74 1.16 -31.97
CA ALA A 279 6.64 0.42 -32.61
C ALA A 279 5.64 -0.15 -31.59
N GLN A 280 6.12 -0.66 -30.44
CA GLN A 280 5.23 -1.12 -29.37
C GLN A 280 4.42 0.03 -28.75
N ALA A 281 5.06 1.17 -28.48
CA ALA A 281 4.38 2.35 -27.94
C ALA A 281 3.27 2.87 -28.87
N ILE A 282 3.52 2.83 -30.19
CA ILE A 282 2.54 3.17 -31.22
C ILE A 282 1.38 2.16 -31.23
N ARG A 283 1.67 0.85 -31.19
CA ARG A 283 0.61 -0.18 -31.10
C ARG A 283 -0.27 -0.02 -29.87
N ASN A 284 0.35 0.20 -28.71
CA ASN A 284 -0.38 0.44 -27.46
C ASN A 284 -1.27 1.68 -27.55
N PHE A 285 -0.82 2.72 -28.25
CA PHE A 285 -1.67 3.87 -28.53
C PHE A 285 -2.83 3.49 -29.45
N GLU A 286 -2.59 2.77 -30.54
CA GLU A 286 -3.67 2.45 -31.50
C GLU A 286 -4.77 1.55 -30.93
N GLU A 287 -4.41 0.63 -30.03
CA GLU A 287 -5.34 -0.30 -29.38
C GLU A 287 -6.10 0.31 -28.19
N ALA A 288 -5.69 1.49 -27.71
CA ALA A 288 -6.27 2.14 -26.54
C ALA A 288 -7.64 2.78 -26.83
N ASP A 289 -8.45 2.96 -25.78
CA ASP A 289 -9.69 3.74 -25.85
C ASP A 289 -9.43 5.25 -26.04
N PRO A 290 -10.42 6.07 -26.45
CA PRO A 290 -10.24 7.50 -26.75
C PRO A 290 -9.56 8.33 -25.65
N GLU A 291 -9.98 8.19 -24.39
CA GLU A 291 -9.38 8.96 -23.29
C GLU A 291 -7.93 8.51 -23.07
N LYS A 292 -7.68 7.20 -23.16
CA LYS A 292 -6.35 6.64 -23.00
C LYS A 292 -5.41 7.02 -24.14
N LYS A 293 -5.89 7.08 -25.39
CA LYS A 293 -5.13 7.58 -26.54
C LYS A 293 -4.59 8.98 -26.26
N TYR A 294 -5.45 9.90 -25.81
CA TYR A 294 -5.03 11.25 -25.44
C TYR A 294 -3.98 11.25 -24.30
N GLN A 295 -4.19 10.47 -23.23
CA GLN A 295 -3.24 10.38 -22.13
C GLN A 295 -1.85 9.89 -22.58
N LEU A 296 -1.81 8.87 -23.44
CA LEU A 296 -0.56 8.36 -24.00
C LEU A 296 0.13 9.40 -24.89
N ALA A 297 -0.62 10.08 -25.76
CA ALA A 297 -0.09 11.16 -26.60
C ALA A 297 0.50 12.30 -25.75
N GLU A 298 -0.23 12.73 -24.71
CA GLU A 298 0.23 13.75 -23.76
C GLU A 298 1.50 13.31 -23.03
N GLU A 299 1.57 12.04 -22.58
CA GLU A 299 2.74 11.46 -21.93
C GLU A 299 3.96 11.45 -22.85
N TYR A 300 3.80 10.99 -24.10
CA TYR A 300 4.88 10.96 -25.09
C TYR A 300 5.38 12.35 -25.42
N TYR A 301 4.48 13.33 -25.55
CA TYR A 301 4.84 14.74 -25.74
C TYR A 301 5.62 15.30 -24.55
N LYS A 302 5.11 15.12 -23.32
CA LYS A 302 5.78 15.58 -22.07
C LYS A 302 7.16 14.96 -21.88
N LYS A 303 7.33 13.69 -22.25
CA LYS A 303 8.62 12.97 -22.19
C LYS A 303 9.57 13.28 -23.35
N LYS A 304 9.19 14.20 -24.26
CA LYS A 304 9.96 14.57 -25.47
C LYS A 304 10.24 13.38 -26.39
N GLN A 305 9.34 12.39 -26.44
CA GLN A 305 9.43 11.25 -27.35
C GLN A 305 8.84 11.63 -28.72
N LEU A 306 9.45 12.64 -29.35
CA LEU A 306 8.89 13.31 -30.55
C LEU A 306 8.70 12.35 -31.72
N GLU A 307 9.60 11.39 -31.92
CA GLU A 307 9.47 10.41 -33.00
C GLU A 307 8.22 9.52 -32.86
N ILE A 308 7.84 9.17 -31.63
CA ILE A 308 6.60 8.42 -31.36
C ILE A 308 5.41 9.34 -31.58
N PHE A 309 5.46 10.54 -31.00
CA PHE A 309 4.38 11.52 -31.07
C PHE A 309 4.04 11.91 -32.52
N GLU A 310 5.05 12.19 -33.35
CA GLU A 310 4.89 12.49 -34.78
C GLU A 310 4.19 11.35 -35.55
N LYS A 311 4.51 10.10 -35.21
CA LYS A 311 3.90 8.93 -35.86
C LYS A 311 2.43 8.72 -35.45
N ILE A 312 2.05 9.03 -34.22
CA ILE A 312 0.66 8.89 -33.75
C ILE A 312 -0.21 10.12 -34.03
N LEU A 313 0.40 11.24 -34.41
CA LEU A 313 -0.29 12.52 -34.62
C LEU A 313 -1.48 12.43 -35.60
N PRO A 314 -1.39 11.73 -36.75
CA PRO A 314 -2.54 11.57 -37.65
C PRO A 314 -3.73 10.89 -36.98
N SER A 315 -3.49 9.80 -36.26
CA SER A 315 -4.52 9.06 -35.52
C SER A 315 -5.12 9.89 -34.38
N LEU A 316 -4.32 10.74 -33.73
CA LEU A 316 -4.79 11.67 -32.70
C LEU A 316 -5.71 12.77 -33.29
N ILE A 317 -5.37 13.29 -34.48
CA ILE A 317 -6.19 14.26 -35.22
C ILE A 317 -7.53 13.61 -35.63
N GLU A 318 -7.49 12.39 -36.16
CA GLU A 318 -8.67 11.62 -36.51
C GLU A 318 -9.57 11.39 -35.29
N LEU A 319 -8.99 10.98 -34.15
CA LEU A 319 -9.70 10.82 -32.90
C LEU A 319 -10.47 12.08 -32.49
N GLY A 320 -9.82 13.25 -32.57
CA GLY A 320 -10.48 14.53 -32.30
C GLY A 320 -11.63 14.80 -33.27
N ASN A 321 -11.39 14.62 -34.57
CA ASN A 321 -12.38 14.86 -35.62
C ASN A 321 -13.59 13.93 -35.57
N GLU A 322 -13.44 12.72 -35.04
CA GLU A 322 -14.53 11.76 -34.88
C GLU A 322 -15.34 11.97 -33.60
N ASN A 323 -14.74 12.58 -32.58
CA ASN A 323 -15.33 12.65 -31.24
C ASN A 323 -15.69 14.07 -30.77
N TYR A 324 -15.51 15.11 -31.59
CA TYR A 324 -15.81 16.49 -31.17
C TYR A 324 -17.28 16.74 -30.83
N GLU A 325 -18.21 15.95 -31.36
CA GLU A 325 -19.64 16.01 -31.02
C GLU A 325 -20.00 15.22 -29.75
N THR A 326 -19.36 14.06 -29.55
CA THR A 326 -19.69 13.11 -28.48
C THR A 326 -18.88 13.33 -27.21
N LEU A 327 -17.61 13.74 -27.35
CA LEU A 327 -16.66 14.03 -26.29
C LEU A 327 -15.99 15.42 -26.50
N PRO A 328 -16.74 16.54 -26.42
CA PRO A 328 -16.20 17.86 -26.73
C PRO A 328 -15.01 18.27 -25.85
N TYR A 329 -14.98 17.84 -24.59
CA TYR A 329 -13.84 18.11 -23.69
C TYR A 329 -12.55 17.41 -24.13
N LEU A 330 -12.65 16.17 -24.65
CA LEU A 330 -11.51 15.41 -25.15
C LEU A 330 -10.99 16.03 -26.46
N ALA A 331 -11.89 16.43 -27.34
CA ALA A 331 -11.55 17.15 -28.56
C ALA A 331 -10.83 18.48 -28.26
N LEU A 332 -11.27 19.22 -27.23
CA LEU A 332 -10.56 20.43 -26.79
C LEU A 332 -9.14 20.11 -26.28
N ASP A 333 -9.01 19.05 -25.47
CA ASP A 333 -7.72 18.56 -24.98
C ASP A 333 -6.77 18.19 -26.14
N ILE A 334 -7.28 17.51 -27.17
CA ILE A 334 -6.54 17.18 -28.40
C ILE A 334 -6.16 18.44 -29.18
N LEU A 335 -7.09 19.39 -29.33
CA LEU A 335 -6.86 20.64 -30.05
C LEU A 335 -5.72 21.44 -29.43
N TYR A 336 -5.69 21.59 -28.11
CA TYR A 336 -4.61 22.30 -27.42
C TYR A 336 -3.27 21.55 -27.49
N LEU A 337 -3.29 20.22 -27.36
CA LEU A 337 -2.07 19.41 -27.50
C LEU A 337 -1.47 19.52 -28.90
N CYS A 338 -2.30 19.45 -29.94
CA CYS A 338 -1.88 19.65 -31.33
C CYS A 338 -1.33 21.06 -31.55
N LYS A 339 -2.05 22.11 -31.12
CA LYS A 339 -1.59 23.51 -31.25
C LYS A 339 -0.26 23.76 -30.52
N SER A 340 -0.02 23.08 -29.41
CA SER A 340 1.25 23.13 -28.66
C SER A 340 2.43 22.51 -29.43
N PHE A 341 2.18 21.47 -30.23
CA PHE A 341 3.18 20.79 -31.04
C PHE A 341 3.45 21.52 -32.37
N ASN A 342 2.40 21.82 -33.15
CA ASN A 342 2.51 22.51 -34.43
C ASN A 342 1.26 23.37 -34.71
N LYS A 343 1.47 24.64 -35.06
CA LYS A 343 0.40 25.62 -35.31
C LYS A 343 -0.39 25.37 -36.60
N ASN A 344 0.10 24.54 -37.52
CA ASN A 344 -0.51 24.30 -38.83
C ASN A 344 -1.33 23.00 -38.91
N ILE A 345 -1.75 22.44 -37.77
CA ILE A 345 -2.61 21.25 -37.75
C ILE A 345 -4.06 21.67 -37.94
N GLU A 346 -4.69 21.24 -39.04
CA GLU A 346 -6.11 21.50 -39.33
C GLU A 346 -6.99 20.40 -38.72
N LEU A 347 -7.60 20.70 -37.57
CA LEU A 347 -8.75 19.95 -37.05
C LEU A 347 -10.02 20.47 -37.74
N ARG A 348 -11.04 19.62 -37.87
CA ARG A 348 -12.32 19.97 -38.53
C ARG A 348 -13.26 20.78 -37.64
N TYR A 349 -12.81 21.19 -36.47
CA TYR A 349 -13.57 21.90 -35.45
C TYR A 349 -12.70 22.95 -34.77
N GLU A 350 -13.32 24.03 -34.33
CA GLU A 350 -12.75 24.99 -33.38
C GLU A 350 -13.52 24.95 -32.06
N ILE A 351 -13.08 25.73 -31.08
CA ILE A 351 -13.70 25.76 -29.75
C ILE A 351 -15.20 26.12 -29.86
N GLU A 352 -15.56 27.05 -30.74
CA GLU A 352 -16.94 27.45 -30.98
C GLU A 352 -17.84 26.31 -31.49
N ASP A 353 -17.28 25.32 -32.20
CA ASP A 353 -18.04 24.14 -32.64
C ASP A 353 -18.33 23.20 -31.48
N LEU A 354 -17.38 23.03 -30.56
CA LEU A 354 -17.53 22.20 -29.35
C LEU A 354 -18.67 22.69 -28.46
N LEU A 355 -18.85 24.01 -28.38
CA LEU A 355 -19.90 24.65 -27.58
C LEU A 355 -21.32 24.41 -28.12
N LYS A 356 -21.47 23.85 -29.33
CA LYS A 356 -22.78 23.43 -29.86
C LYS A 356 -23.27 22.12 -29.24
N TYR A 357 -22.34 21.31 -28.72
CA TYR A 357 -22.62 19.95 -28.26
C TYR A 357 -22.45 19.77 -26.74
N SER A 358 -21.78 20.68 -26.04
CA SER A 358 -21.64 20.66 -24.59
C SER A 358 -21.52 22.07 -24.00
N THR A 359 -21.85 22.22 -22.72
CA THR A 359 -21.77 23.52 -22.04
C THR A 359 -20.33 23.85 -21.65
N ILE A 360 -20.03 25.14 -21.52
CA ILE A 360 -18.72 25.62 -21.08
C ILE A 360 -18.34 24.99 -19.73
N GLU A 361 -19.30 24.89 -18.81
CA GLU A 361 -19.07 24.31 -17.48
C GLU A 361 -18.73 22.82 -17.55
N GLU A 362 -19.45 22.06 -18.38
CA GLU A 362 -19.18 20.62 -18.51
C GLU A 362 -17.79 20.36 -19.09
N ILE A 363 -17.40 21.11 -20.13
CA ILE A 363 -16.07 21.02 -20.73
C ILE A 363 -15.00 21.37 -19.68
N ALA A 364 -15.12 22.51 -19.01
CA ALA A 364 -14.13 22.95 -18.02
C ALA A 364 -13.93 21.95 -16.87
N LEU A 365 -15.00 21.28 -16.43
CA LEU A 365 -14.96 20.29 -15.35
C LEU A 365 -14.37 18.95 -15.78
N LYS A 366 -14.48 18.58 -17.06
CA LYS A 366 -14.01 17.27 -17.59
C LYS A 366 -12.59 17.32 -18.16
N LEU A 367 -12.08 18.49 -18.54
CA LEU A 367 -10.69 18.66 -19.00
C LEU A 367 -9.71 18.05 -17.99
N LYS A 368 -8.75 17.27 -18.49
CA LYS A 368 -7.79 16.55 -17.63
C LYS A 368 -6.50 17.33 -17.42
N ASN A 369 -6.03 18.03 -18.45
CA ASN A 369 -4.76 18.76 -18.42
C ASN A 369 -4.94 20.16 -17.79
N ASP A 370 -4.09 20.48 -16.81
CA ASP A 370 -4.16 21.74 -16.07
C ASP A 370 -3.78 22.97 -16.91
N GLU A 371 -2.86 22.85 -17.87
CA GLU A 371 -2.54 23.94 -18.80
C GLU A 371 -3.69 24.18 -19.79
N HIS A 372 -4.34 23.12 -20.26
CA HIS A 372 -5.51 23.25 -21.14
C HIS A 372 -6.70 23.90 -20.41
N LYS A 373 -6.90 23.59 -19.12
CA LYS A 373 -7.88 24.32 -18.28
C LYS A 373 -7.57 25.81 -18.26
N LYS A 374 -6.30 26.22 -18.08
CA LYS A 374 -5.91 27.64 -18.09
C LYS A 374 -6.21 28.30 -19.43
N GLU A 375 -5.84 27.65 -20.53
CA GLU A 375 -6.11 28.16 -21.88
C GLU A 375 -7.61 28.31 -22.14
N PHE A 376 -8.42 27.35 -21.66
CA PHE A 376 -9.87 27.42 -21.80
C PHE A 376 -10.50 28.51 -20.93
N LEU A 377 -10.03 28.69 -19.68
CA LEU A 377 -10.46 29.81 -18.83
C LEU A 377 -10.16 31.16 -19.48
N LYS A 378 -8.97 31.30 -20.08
CA LYS A 378 -8.60 32.50 -20.84
C LYS A 378 -9.56 32.72 -22.01
N PHE A 379 -9.87 31.68 -22.79
CA PHE A 379 -10.84 31.75 -23.88
C PHE A 379 -12.22 32.22 -23.40
N ILE A 380 -12.71 31.70 -22.26
CA ILE A 380 -14.00 32.11 -21.68
C ILE A 380 -14.01 33.61 -21.38
N VAL A 381 -12.95 34.13 -20.75
CA VAL A 381 -12.85 35.56 -20.40
C VAL A 381 -12.80 36.44 -21.65
N GLU A 382 -12.08 36.02 -22.70
CA GLU A 382 -11.94 36.78 -23.94
C GLU A 382 -13.20 36.74 -24.82
N LYS A 383 -13.90 35.61 -24.87
CA LYS A 383 -15.03 35.38 -25.79
C LYS A 383 -16.41 35.55 -25.17
N GLN A 384 -16.51 35.58 -23.83
CA GLN A 384 -17.77 35.80 -23.11
C GLN A 384 -17.71 37.06 -22.23
N PRO A 385 -17.42 38.25 -22.79
CA PRO A 385 -17.11 39.45 -22.01
C PRO A 385 -18.22 39.91 -21.04
N THR A 386 -19.48 39.55 -21.32
CA THR A 386 -20.63 39.92 -20.49
C THR A 386 -21.07 38.84 -19.50
N GLN A 387 -20.58 37.60 -19.64
CA GLN A 387 -21.06 36.45 -18.84
C GLN A 387 -19.95 35.68 -18.13
N TRP A 388 -18.68 35.92 -18.47
CA TRP A 388 -17.54 35.14 -17.94
C TRP A 388 -17.51 35.12 -16.41
N LEU A 389 -17.83 36.22 -15.72
CA LEU A 389 -17.90 36.28 -14.26
C LEU A 389 -18.87 35.26 -13.68
N LYS A 390 -20.06 35.14 -14.29
CA LYS A 390 -21.07 34.17 -13.86
C LYS A 390 -20.61 32.75 -14.14
N ILE A 391 -20.10 32.50 -15.35
CA ILE A 391 -19.63 31.19 -15.79
C ILE A 391 -18.50 30.69 -14.88
N LEU A 392 -17.50 31.52 -14.61
CA LEU A 392 -16.37 31.14 -13.75
C LEU A 392 -16.81 30.86 -12.30
N LYS A 393 -17.79 31.60 -11.76
CA LYS A 393 -18.40 31.30 -10.46
C LYS A 393 -19.12 29.95 -10.47
N ASP A 394 -19.90 29.67 -11.50
CA ASP A 394 -20.62 28.40 -11.64
C ASP A 394 -19.65 27.21 -11.77
N ILE A 395 -18.55 27.37 -12.52
CA ILE A 395 -17.47 26.38 -12.59
C ILE A 395 -16.80 26.23 -11.23
N PHE A 396 -16.44 27.33 -10.56
CA PHE A 396 -15.77 27.32 -9.27
C PHE A 396 -16.54 26.46 -8.26
N PHE A 397 -17.84 26.73 -8.06
CA PHE A 397 -18.65 26.01 -7.07
C PHE A 397 -19.00 24.56 -7.45
N LYS A 398 -18.88 24.16 -8.72
CA LYS A 398 -19.06 22.77 -9.18
C LYS A 398 -17.75 21.99 -9.25
N ALA A 399 -16.61 22.68 -9.32
CA ALA A 399 -15.31 22.05 -9.43
C ALA A 399 -14.89 21.36 -8.13
N GLY A 400 -14.13 20.26 -8.29
CA GLY A 400 -13.54 19.48 -7.19
C GLY A 400 -12.01 19.53 -7.17
N ASP A 401 -11.41 20.52 -7.83
CA ASP A 401 -9.96 20.60 -8.08
C ASP A 401 -9.36 21.91 -7.56
N PHE A 402 -8.38 21.80 -6.66
CA PHE A 402 -7.74 22.93 -6.00
C PHE A 402 -6.94 23.79 -6.98
N LYS A 403 -6.34 23.19 -8.01
CA LYS A 403 -5.59 23.97 -9.02
C LYS A 403 -6.54 24.81 -9.86
N LEU A 404 -7.70 24.25 -10.20
CA LEU A 404 -8.74 24.99 -10.92
C LEU A 404 -9.30 26.14 -10.08
N PHE A 405 -9.47 25.95 -8.76
CA PHE A 405 -9.83 27.04 -7.85
C PHE A 405 -8.82 28.19 -7.87
N GLU A 406 -7.53 27.87 -7.71
CA GLU A 406 -6.44 28.87 -7.73
C GLU A 406 -6.36 29.60 -9.09
N GLU A 407 -6.65 28.92 -10.20
CA GLU A 407 -6.64 29.56 -11.51
C GLU A 407 -7.85 30.49 -11.72
N ILE A 408 -9.05 30.04 -11.36
CA ILE A 408 -10.27 30.87 -11.45
C ILE A 408 -10.14 32.11 -10.56
N GLU A 409 -9.57 31.96 -9.36
CA GLU A 409 -9.34 33.05 -8.42
C GLU A 409 -8.53 34.19 -9.06
N LYS A 410 -7.52 33.90 -9.89
CA LYS A 410 -6.70 34.94 -10.55
C LYS A 410 -7.53 35.86 -11.44
N TYR A 411 -8.53 35.31 -12.13
CA TYR A 411 -9.44 36.09 -12.97
C TYR A 411 -10.46 36.86 -12.12
N LEU A 412 -11.06 36.18 -11.12
CA LEU A 412 -12.04 36.81 -10.23
C LEU A 412 -11.41 37.88 -9.33
N GLY A 413 -10.12 37.81 -9.05
CA GLY A 413 -9.37 38.83 -8.30
C GLY A 413 -9.35 40.21 -8.96
N GLN A 414 -9.63 40.29 -10.26
CA GLN A 414 -9.86 41.58 -10.95
C GLN A 414 -11.16 42.26 -10.51
N HIS A 415 -12.05 41.52 -9.83
CA HIS A 415 -13.32 41.97 -9.27
C HIS A 415 -13.39 41.63 -7.77
N PRO A 416 -12.72 42.42 -6.89
CA PRO A 416 -12.56 42.09 -5.47
C PRO A 416 -13.87 41.85 -4.72
N GLU A 417 -14.94 42.57 -5.06
CA GLU A 417 -16.25 42.41 -4.41
C GLU A 417 -16.89 41.05 -4.70
N GLU A 418 -16.77 40.57 -5.94
CA GLU A 418 -17.27 39.25 -6.34
C GLU A 418 -16.47 38.13 -5.66
N LEU A 419 -15.15 38.28 -5.64
CA LEU A 419 -14.27 37.31 -4.98
C LEU A 419 -14.53 37.26 -3.47
N ARG A 420 -14.78 38.41 -2.83
CA ARG A 420 -15.15 38.49 -1.42
C ARG A 420 -16.45 37.77 -1.13
N LEU A 421 -17.45 37.90 -2.00
CA LEU A 421 -18.72 37.18 -1.86
C LEU A 421 -18.53 35.65 -1.94
N ILE A 422 -17.60 35.18 -2.77
CA ILE A 422 -17.25 33.76 -2.85
C ILE A 422 -16.62 33.30 -1.55
N TYR A 423 -15.63 34.02 -1.02
CA TYR A 423 -15.01 33.68 0.26
C TYR A 423 -16.03 33.65 1.40
N GLN A 424 -16.93 34.63 1.46
CA GLN A 424 -18.02 34.62 2.43
C GLN A 424 -18.94 33.42 2.25
N THR A 425 -19.33 33.09 1.02
CA THR A 425 -20.18 31.92 0.73
C THR A 425 -19.53 30.62 1.20
N VAL A 426 -18.26 30.41 0.86
CA VAL A 426 -17.48 29.23 1.27
C VAL A 426 -17.31 29.18 2.79
N PHE A 427 -17.01 30.32 3.41
CA PHE A 427 -16.86 30.44 4.87
C PHE A 427 -18.16 30.12 5.60
N PHE A 428 -19.30 30.64 5.13
CA PHE A 428 -20.58 30.45 5.81
C PHE A 428 -21.19 29.07 5.58
N MET A 429 -20.88 28.39 4.48
CA MET A 429 -21.49 27.10 4.11
C MET A 429 -20.46 25.95 3.89
N PRO A 430 -19.63 25.60 4.89
CA PRO A 430 -18.59 24.56 4.74
C PRO A 430 -19.18 23.16 4.49
N GLU A 431 -20.37 22.87 5.00
CA GLU A 431 -21.13 21.64 4.73
C GLU A 431 -21.55 21.49 3.25
N LYS A 432 -21.83 22.60 2.57
CA LYS A 432 -22.20 22.59 1.15
C LYS A 432 -20.96 22.56 0.24
N PHE A 433 -19.89 23.23 0.67
CA PHE A 433 -18.66 23.40 -0.11
C PHE A 433 -17.40 22.94 0.67
N PRO A 434 -17.30 21.65 1.04
CA PRO A 434 -16.23 21.18 1.93
C PRO A 434 -14.84 21.27 1.30
N LEU A 435 -14.71 21.01 0.00
CA LEU A 435 -13.42 21.12 -0.71
C LEU A 435 -12.98 22.57 -0.86
N HIS A 436 -13.90 23.49 -1.16
CA HIS A 436 -13.62 24.93 -1.22
C HIS A 436 -13.23 25.47 0.14
N PHE A 437 -13.88 25.00 1.21
CA PHE A 437 -13.50 25.39 2.57
C PHE A 437 -12.09 24.92 2.91
N GLN A 438 -11.73 23.66 2.59
CA GLN A 438 -10.36 23.17 2.74
C GLN A 438 -9.34 23.98 1.93
N TRP A 439 -9.69 24.40 0.71
CA TRP A 439 -8.86 25.28 -0.12
C TRP A 439 -8.67 26.66 0.54
N MET A 440 -9.75 27.28 1.02
CA MET A 440 -9.71 28.55 1.74
C MET A 440 -8.83 28.45 3.01
N LEU A 441 -8.94 27.37 3.77
CA LEU A 441 -8.09 27.11 4.93
C LEU A 441 -6.60 27.00 4.56
N LYS A 442 -6.26 26.37 3.43
CA LYS A 442 -4.87 26.35 2.93
C LYS A 442 -4.35 27.75 2.66
N LYS A 443 -5.17 28.64 2.11
CA LYS A 443 -4.78 30.05 1.92
C LYS A 443 -4.52 30.75 3.25
N ILE A 444 -5.36 30.52 4.26
CA ILE A 444 -5.14 31.03 5.63
C ILE A 444 -3.82 30.52 6.23
N THR A 445 -3.41 29.27 5.96
CA THR A 445 -2.09 28.77 6.41
C THR A 445 -0.91 29.44 5.71
N ARG A 446 -1.11 30.03 4.52
CA ARG A 446 -0.10 30.79 3.77
C ARG A 446 -0.05 32.27 4.18
N GLY A 447 -0.89 32.70 5.13
CA GLY A 447 -0.98 34.08 5.59
C GLY A 447 -1.94 34.96 4.79
N GLU A 448 -2.71 34.38 3.86
CA GLU A 448 -3.75 35.07 3.11
C GLU A 448 -5.09 35.07 3.89
N LEU A 449 -6.05 35.93 3.52
CA LEU A 449 -7.40 35.93 4.10
C LEU A 449 -7.45 36.10 5.63
N SER A 450 -6.55 36.92 6.18
CA SER A 450 -6.43 37.17 7.63
C SER A 450 -7.72 37.73 8.25
N GLU A 451 -8.53 38.43 7.46
CA GLU A 451 -9.83 38.98 7.86
C GLU A 451 -10.86 37.91 8.24
N PHE A 452 -10.64 36.65 7.83
CA PHE A 452 -11.50 35.53 8.22
C PHE A 452 -11.03 34.84 9.51
N ILE A 453 -9.89 35.22 10.08
CA ILE A 453 -9.38 34.71 11.36
C ILE A 453 -10.19 35.35 12.49
N THR A 454 -11.33 34.74 12.80
CA THR A 454 -12.35 35.27 13.74
C THR A 454 -12.84 34.17 14.68
N PRO A 455 -13.54 34.50 15.77
CA PRO A 455 -14.19 33.49 16.62
C PRO A 455 -15.13 32.57 15.84
N ALA A 456 -15.81 33.10 14.82
CA ALA A 456 -16.67 32.31 13.92
C ALA A 456 -15.89 31.25 13.13
N LEU A 457 -14.64 31.52 12.74
CA LEU A 457 -13.78 30.54 12.08
C LEU A 457 -13.48 29.37 13.00
N LEU A 458 -13.22 29.61 14.29
CA LEU A 458 -12.95 28.54 15.27
C LEU A 458 -14.11 27.59 15.40
N LEU A 459 -15.31 28.14 15.59
CA LEU A 459 -16.53 27.35 15.69
C LEU A 459 -16.74 26.48 14.45
N LYS A 460 -16.53 27.04 13.27
CA LYS A 460 -16.66 26.33 11.99
C LYS A 460 -15.59 25.26 11.84
N LEU A 461 -14.33 25.58 12.14
CA LEU A 461 -13.21 24.64 12.11
C LEU A 461 -13.48 23.41 13.00
N ILE A 462 -13.89 23.63 14.25
CA ILE A 462 -14.15 22.54 15.18
C ILE A 462 -15.33 21.69 14.69
N LYS A 463 -16.44 22.31 14.30
CA LYS A 463 -17.62 21.56 13.80
C LYS A 463 -17.32 20.78 12.52
N SER A 464 -16.57 21.37 11.60
CA SER A 464 -16.24 20.75 10.32
C SER A 464 -15.29 19.55 10.45
N LEU A 465 -14.57 19.39 11.57
CA LEU A 465 -13.77 18.18 11.85
C LEU A 465 -14.65 16.91 11.86
N GLU A 466 -15.89 17.03 12.33
CA GLU A 466 -16.78 15.88 12.53
C GLU A 466 -17.29 15.27 11.20
N TYR A 467 -17.35 16.06 10.12
CA TYR A 467 -17.94 15.60 8.85
C TYR A 467 -17.03 15.76 7.62
N ILE A 468 -15.99 16.59 7.65
CA ILE A 468 -15.07 16.76 6.51
C ILE A 468 -13.87 15.82 6.66
N LYS A 469 -13.78 14.81 5.77
CA LYS A 469 -12.65 13.89 5.70
C LYS A 469 -11.32 14.61 5.44
N GLY A 470 -10.25 14.18 6.12
CA GLY A 470 -8.89 14.68 5.92
C GLY A 470 -8.61 16.06 6.54
N MET A 471 -9.56 16.63 7.30
CA MET A 471 -9.45 17.99 7.80
C MET A 471 -8.53 18.15 9.03
N ARG A 472 -8.26 17.07 9.78
CA ARG A 472 -7.41 17.08 10.99
C ARG A 472 -6.03 17.73 10.78
N GLN A 473 -5.33 17.39 9.71
CA GLN A 473 -4.00 17.95 9.43
C GLN A 473 -4.06 19.44 9.10
N LEU A 474 -5.12 19.88 8.42
CA LEU A 474 -5.36 21.30 8.12
C LEU A 474 -5.73 22.06 9.38
N PHE A 475 -6.60 21.50 10.22
CA PHE A 475 -6.96 22.06 11.52
C PHE A 475 -5.74 22.38 12.37
N LEU A 476 -4.83 21.42 12.55
CA LEU A 476 -3.62 21.62 13.36
C LEU A 476 -2.67 22.68 12.79
N LYS A 477 -2.68 22.89 11.48
CA LYS A 477 -1.89 23.95 10.82
C LYS A 477 -2.55 25.32 10.92
N VAL A 478 -3.89 25.37 10.82
CA VAL A 478 -4.64 26.62 10.88
C VAL A 478 -4.75 27.11 12.31
N LEU A 479 -5.01 26.21 13.26
CA LEU A 479 -5.32 26.55 14.65
C LEU A 479 -4.16 26.18 15.60
N THR A 480 -3.15 27.05 15.63
CA THR A 480 -2.11 27.00 16.65
C THR A 480 -2.63 27.60 17.98
N LEU A 481 -1.97 27.27 19.09
CA LEU A 481 -2.30 27.86 20.40
C LEU A 481 -2.15 29.39 20.39
N GLU A 482 -1.13 29.90 19.70
CA GLU A 482 -0.90 31.33 19.51
C GLU A 482 -2.07 32.00 18.79
N ARG A 483 -2.54 31.41 17.67
CA ARG A 483 -3.67 31.97 16.92
C ARG A 483 -4.98 31.84 17.69
N PHE A 484 -5.16 30.76 18.45
CA PHE A 484 -6.33 30.63 19.32
C PHE A 484 -6.34 31.73 20.40
N ASP A 485 -5.19 32.00 21.04
CA ASP A 485 -5.02 33.10 22.00
C ASP A 485 -5.36 34.46 21.38
N GLU A 486 -4.86 34.75 20.18
CA GLU A 486 -5.18 35.99 19.46
C GLU A 486 -6.68 36.14 19.18
N ILE A 487 -7.35 35.07 18.74
CA ILE A 487 -8.79 35.12 18.47
C ILE A 487 -9.57 35.33 19.76
N MET A 488 -9.18 34.70 20.87
CA MET A 488 -9.86 34.84 22.16
C MET A 488 -9.84 36.27 22.69
N LYS A 489 -8.79 37.06 22.41
CA LYS A 489 -8.74 38.49 22.78
C LYS A 489 -9.87 39.33 22.17
N THR A 490 -10.43 38.88 21.05
CA THR A 490 -11.50 39.57 20.31
C THR A 490 -12.87 38.91 20.47
N ALA A 491 -12.95 37.76 21.13
CA ALA A 491 -14.19 37.00 21.29
C ALA A 491 -15.14 37.66 22.29
N THR A 492 -16.44 37.45 22.11
CA THR A 492 -17.45 37.77 23.13
C THR A 492 -17.67 36.57 24.06
N ALA A 493 -18.32 36.79 25.21
CA ALA A 493 -18.72 35.69 26.10
C ALA A 493 -19.63 34.66 25.40
N HIS A 494 -20.46 35.11 24.45
CA HIS A 494 -21.29 34.22 23.64
C HIS A 494 -20.45 33.35 22.69
N ASP A 495 -19.49 33.95 22.00
CA ASP A 495 -18.57 33.22 21.11
C ASP A 495 -17.78 32.17 21.91
N ALA A 496 -17.25 32.58 23.07
CA ALA A 496 -16.50 31.70 23.96
C ALA A 496 -17.35 30.51 24.43
N GLN A 497 -18.62 30.73 24.81
CA GLN A 497 -19.51 29.63 25.16
C GLN A 497 -19.72 28.67 23.99
N GLN A 498 -20.00 29.18 22.79
CA GLN A 498 -20.20 28.32 21.60
C GLN A 498 -18.95 27.51 21.23
N ILE A 499 -17.77 28.13 21.34
CA ILE A 499 -16.48 27.47 21.08
C ILE A 499 -16.22 26.40 22.15
N ARG A 500 -16.48 26.70 23.42
CA ARG A 500 -16.38 25.74 24.52
C ARG A 500 -17.27 24.53 24.26
N ASP A 501 -18.54 24.74 23.92
CA ASP A 501 -19.48 23.66 23.64
C ASP A 501 -19.01 22.80 22.45
N ALA A 502 -18.52 23.44 21.39
CA ALA A 502 -17.98 22.72 20.23
C ALA A 502 -16.72 21.90 20.57
N LEU A 503 -15.82 22.43 21.41
CA LEU A 503 -14.63 21.70 21.88
C LEU A 503 -15.03 20.48 22.72
N MET A 504 -15.98 20.66 23.64
CA MET A 504 -16.44 19.59 24.55
C MET A 504 -17.17 18.48 23.81
N THR A 505 -17.97 18.84 22.79
CA THR A 505 -18.76 17.88 22.00
C THR A 505 -17.97 17.22 20.88
N SER A 506 -16.79 17.72 20.51
CA SER A 506 -16.00 17.13 19.44
C SER A 506 -15.55 15.72 19.77
N SER A 507 -15.83 14.77 18.87
CA SER A 507 -15.38 13.38 18.98
C SER A 507 -13.99 13.17 18.36
N VAL A 508 -13.57 14.09 17.50
CA VAL A 508 -12.32 14.01 16.73
C VAL A 508 -11.11 14.52 17.51
N LEU A 509 -11.28 15.55 18.34
CA LEU A 509 -10.19 16.12 19.13
C LEU A 509 -9.88 15.26 20.36
N LEU A 510 -8.59 15.06 20.63
CA LEU A 510 -8.14 14.33 21.82
C LEU A 510 -8.26 15.23 23.05
N ASP A 511 -8.46 14.62 24.22
CA ASP A 511 -8.74 15.38 25.44
C ASP A 511 -7.62 16.35 25.81
N TYR A 512 -6.35 15.99 25.59
CA TYR A 512 -5.24 16.91 25.81
C TYR A 512 -5.28 18.13 24.86
N GLU A 513 -5.70 17.94 23.60
CA GLU A 513 -5.82 19.03 22.62
C GLU A 513 -6.94 19.98 23.03
N LYS A 514 -8.09 19.42 23.44
CA LYS A 514 -9.21 20.20 23.98
C LYS A 514 -8.77 21.00 25.21
N ASN A 515 -8.02 20.36 26.12
CA ASN A 515 -7.56 20.98 27.35
C ASN A 515 -6.65 22.19 27.11
N ASP A 516 -5.76 22.15 26.11
CA ASP A 516 -4.91 23.29 25.78
C ASP A 516 -5.73 24.51 25.31
N PHE A 517 -6.75 24.29 24.46
CA PHE A 517 -7.65 25.36 24.01
C PHE A 517 -8.57 25.85 25.12
N LEU A 518 -9.12 24.94 25.93
CA LEU A 518 -9.97 25.28 27.07
C LEU A 518 -9.22 26.10 28.11
N ARG A 519 -7.94 25.84 28.35
CA ARG A 519 -7.10 26.67 29.26
C ARG A 519 -7.05 28.13 28.79
N ILE A 520 -6.81 28.35 27.51
CA ILE A 520 -6.76 29.70 26.94
C ILE A 520 -8.14 30.35 27.01
N LEU A 521 -9.20 29.62 26.66
CA LEU A 521 -10.57 30.11 26.71
C LEU A 521 -10.97 30.52 28.14
N ASN A 522 -10.69 29.69 29.15
CA ASN A 522 -11.02 29.97 30.54
C ASN A 522 -10.18 31.11 31.14
N PHE A 523 -8.96 31.34 30.63
CA PHE A 523 -8.16 32.50 31.01
C PHE A 523 -8.86 33.82 30.63
N TYR A 524 -9.44 33.92 29.43
CA TYR A 524 -10.18 35.11 28.99
C TYR A 524 -11.62 35.16 29.51
N PHE A 525 -12.25 34.01 29.77
CA PHE A 525 -13.65 33.88 30.18
C PHE A 525 -13.82 32.97 31.41
N PRO A 526 -13.33 33.38 32.60
CA PRO A 526 -13.30 32.54 33.80
C PRO A 526 -14.69 32.19 34.36
N ASP A 527 -15.70 33.00 34.06
CA ASP A 527 -17.07 32.78 34.56
C ASP A 527 -17.77 31.59 33.90
N LEU A 528 -17.27 31.10 32.76
CA LEU A 528 -17.82 29.93 32.05
C LEU A 528 -17.49 28.58 32.75
N GLU A 529 -16.62 28.59 33.75
CA GLU A 529 -16.15 27.39 34.47
C GLU A 529 -16.91 27.08 35.77
N LYS A 530 -17.85 27.95 36.19
CA LYS A 530 -18.50 27.95 37.50
C LYS A 530 -19.64 26.93 37.68
N GLU A 531 -19.47 25.71 37.17
CA GLU A 531 -20.27 24.56 37.61
C GLU A 531 -19.37 23.53 38.32
N GLY A 532 -19.17 23.73 39.62
CA GLY A 532 -18.47 22.81 40.51
C GLY A 532 -18.66 23.21 41.98
N LYS A 533 -18.73 22.23 42.90
CA LYS A 533 -18.95 22.45 44.34
C LYS A 533 -17.84 23.31 44.96
N THR A 534 -18.21 24.31 45.77
CA THR A 534 -17.31 25.20 46.52
C THR A 534 -16.42 24.40 47.49
N ILE A 535 -15.12 24.70 47.51
CA ILE A 535 -14.15 24.12 48.46
C ILE A 535 -13.95 25.12 49.60
N TYR A 536 -14.04 24.71 50.86
CA TYR A 536 -13.69 25.58 52.00
C TYR A 536 -12.25 25.30 52.40
N ALA A 537 -11.49 26.32 52.84
CA ALA A 537 -10.14 26.12 53.38
C ALA A 537 -9.69 27.28 54.28
N THR A 538 -8.72 27.04 55.18
CA THR A 538 -8.05 28.14 55.91
C THR A 538 -7.08 28.90 55.01
N GLU A 539 -6.74 30.14 55.39
CA GLU A 539 -5.74 30.94 54.66
C GLU A 539 -4.37 30.24 54.58
N SER A 540 -3.99 29.52 55.65
CA SER A 540 -2.75 28.75 55.70
C SER A 540 -2.74 27.61 54.67
N ALA A 541 -3.84 26.86 54.54
CA ALA A 541 -3.94 25.80 53.54
C ALA A 541 -3.98 26.33 52.11
N VAL A 542 -4.69 27.44 51.86
CA VAL A 542 -4.68 28.11 50.55
C VAL A 542 -3.26 28.58 50.19
N LYS A 543 -2.52 29.15 51.15
CA LYS A 543 -1.13 29.56 50.95
C LYS A 543 -0.23 28.38 50.59
N LYS A 544 -0.35 27.25 51.30
CA LYS A 544 0.40 26.02 50.98
C LYS A 544 0.09 25.51 49.57
N LYS A 545 -1.18 25.53 49.15
CA LYS A 545 -1.57 25.14 47.78
C LYS A 545 -1.07 26.07 46.69
N LYS A 546 -1.04 27.38 46.94
CA LYS A 546 -0.40 28.35 46.03
C LYS A 546 1.10 28.12 45.91
N GLN A 547 1.78 27.82 47.02
CA GLN A 547 3.21 27.48 47.02
C GLN A 547 3.49 26.17 46.28
N GLU A 548 2.64 25.14 46.45
CA GLU A 548 2.72 23.89 45.68
C GLU A 548 2.57 24.17 44.18
N LEU A 549 1.57 24.97 43.78
CA LEU A 549 1.37 25.37 42.38
C LEU A 549 2.57 26.13 41.81
N GLU A 550 3.08 27.11 42.55
CA GLU A 550 4.24 27.91 42.12
C GLU A 550 5.49 27.04 41.96
N TYR A 551 5.73 26.09 42.86
CA TYR A 551 6.83 25.13 42.76
C TYR A 551 6.69 24.23 41.53
N LEU A 552 5.50 23.71 41.25
CA LEU A 552 5.24 22.87 40.07
C LEU A 552 5.52 23.63 38.76
N LEU A 553 5.11 24.90 38.69
CA LEU A 553 5.27 25.74 37.50
C LEU A 553 6.70 26.26 37.30
N SER A 554 7.38 26.66 38.38
CA SER A 554 8.69 27.32 38.30
C SER A 554 9.88 26.37 38.39
N VAL A 555 9.69 25.16 38.92
CA VAL A 555 10.76 24.17 39.15
C VAL A 555 10.51 22.88 38.37
N GLU A 556 9.48 22.10 38.74
CA GLU A 556 9.27 20.73 38.24
C GLU A 556 9.00 20.67 36.73
N ILE A 557 8.10 21.51 36.21
CA ILE A 557 7.77 21.52 34.78
C ILE A 557 8.97 21.94 33.91
N PRO A 558 9.71 23.02 34.24
CA PRO A 558 10.96 23.36 33.56
C PRO A 558 12.01 22.25 33.60
N GLU A 559 12.17 21.54 34.71
CA GLU A 559 13.09 20.41 34.82
C GLU A 559 12.67 19.22 33.94
N ASN A 560 11.40 18.83 34.01
CA ASN A 560 10.85 17.78 33.15
C ASN A 560 10.97 18.10 31.64
N LYS A 561 10.82 19.37 31.25
CA LYS A 561 11.09 19.80 29.86
C LYS A 561 12.55 19.60 29.45
N LYS A 562 13.50 19.87 30.34
CA LYS A 562 14.93 19.61 30.10
C LYS A 562 15.20 18.12 29.99
N GLU A 563 14.57 17.28 30.81
CA GLU A 563 14.66 15.81 30.73
C GLU A 563 14.16 15.28 29.38
N ILE A 564 13.00 15.74 28.92
CA ILE A 564 12.45 15.35 27.61
C ILE A 564 13.37 15.78 26.46
N SER A 565 13.96 16.99 26.56
CA SER A 565 14.91 17.47 25.55
C SER A 565 16.16 16.61 25.49
N ARG A 566 16.74 16.24 26.65
CA ARG A 566 17.89 15.35 26.72
C ARG A 566 17.57 13.96 26.18
N ALA A 567 16.42 13.38 26.57
CA ALA A 567 15.99 12.08 26.09
C ALA A 567 15.78 12.04 24.56
N ARG A 568 15.41 13.17 23.95
CA ARG A 568 15.23 13.32 22.49
C ARG A 568 16.54 13.33 21.70
N GLU A 569 17.67 13.69 22.32
CA GLU A 569 18.98 13.73 21.66
C GLU A 569 19.59 12.33 21.42
N TYR A 570 19.08 11.29 22.09
CA TYR A 570 19.60 9.92 22.02
C TYR A 570 19.07 9.05 20.85
N GLY A 571 18.40 9.64 19.86
CA GLY A 571 18.00 8.93 18.64
C GLY A 571 16.62 8.25 18.73
N ASP A 572 16.53 6.97 18.32
CA ASP A 572 15.27 6.30 17.97
C ASP A 572 14.21 6.34 19.09
N LEU A 573 13.18 7.17 18.86
CA LEU A 573 12.15 7.52 19.85
C LEU A 573 11.14 6.39 20.10
N SER A 574 11.14 5.36 19.25
CA SER A 574 10.16 4.26 19.33
C SER A 574 10.47 3.28 20.47
N GLU A 575 11.75 3.11 20.81
CA GLU A 575 12.25 2.21 21.88
C GLU A 575 12.76 2.93 23.14
N ASN A 576 12.88 4.26 23.11
CA ASN A 576 13.46 5.01 24.23
C ASN A 576 12.54 5.07 25.47
N PHE A 577 12.84 4.24 26.46
CA PHE A 577 12.11 4.13 27.73
C PHE A 577 12.15 5.42 28.56
N GLU A 578 13.28 6.13 28.55
CA GLU A 578 13.45 7.40 29.29
C GLU A 578 12.56 8.51 28.71
N TYR A 579 12.41 8.56 27.38
CA TYR A 579 11.50 9.49 26.72
C TYR A 579 10.03 9.22 27.09
N LYS A 580 9.61 7.95 27.13
CA LYS A 580 8.25 7.55 27.51
C LYS A 580 7.96 7.90 28.98
N ALA A 581 8.88 7.58 29.89
CA ALA A 581 8.75 7.90 31.31
C ALA A 581 8.73 9.41 31.57
N ALA A 582 9.58 10.19 30.89
CA ALA A 582 9.58 11.65 31.02
C ALA A 582 8.29 12.29 30.50
N LYS A 583 7.67 11.70 29.48
CA LYS A 583 6.35 12.10 28.97
C LYS A 583 5.21 11.76 29.93
N GLU A 584 5.21 10.57 30.52
CA GLU A 584 4.22 10.20 31.52
C GLU A 584 4.31 11.11 32.77
N ARG A 585 5.53 11.41 33.22
CA ARG A 585 5.74 12.39 34.31
C ARG A 585 5.23 13.78 33.94
N GLN A 586 5.43 14.22 32.70
CA GLN A 586 4.90 15.48 32.20
C GLN A 586 3.37 15.54 32.35
N ASP A 587 2.69 14.47 31.96
CA ASP A 587 1.23 14.37 32.04
C ASP A 587 0.74 14.42 33.48
N GLN A 588 1.42 13.72 34.40
CA GLN A 588 1.13 13.76 35.84
C GLN A 588 1.31 15.16 36.44
N LEU A 589 2.40 15.86 36.11
CA LEU A 589 2.67 17.23 36.59
C LEU A 589 1.60 18.20 36.10
N TYR A 590 1.23 18.14 34.82
CA TYR A 590 0.17 19.00 34.28
C TYR A 590 -1.21 18.66 34.82
N GLN A 591 -1.51 17.38 35.07
CA GLN A 591 -2.73 16.98 35.76
C GLN A 591 -2.79 17.59 37.16
N ARG A 592 -1.69 17.51 37.91
CA ARG A 592 -1.62 18.06 39.26
C ARG A 592 -1.81 19.58 39.30
N VAL A 593 -1.20 20.29 38.36
CA VAL A 593 -1.39 21.74 38.20
C VAL A 593 -2.87 22.06 37.96
N ARG A 594 -3.52 21.37 37.02
CA ARG A 594 -4.96 21.57 36.73
C ARG A 594 -5.84 21.32 37.96
N GLU A 595 -5.59 20.23 38.70
CA GLU A 595 -6.34 19.91 39.92
C GLU A 595 -6.22 21.05 40.96
N ILE A 596 -5.02 21.58 41.15
CA ILE A 596 -4.78 22.67 42.12
C ILE A 596 -5.40 23.98 41.64
N GLU A 597 -5.24 24.35 40.37
CA GLU A 597 -5.81 25.57 39.78
C GLU A 597 -7.35 25.56 39.83
N GLN A 598 -7.98 24.46 39.43
CA GLN A 598 -9.44 24.31 39.48
C GLN A 598 -9.97 24.33 40.91
N ALA A 599 -9.23 23.77 41.85
CA ALA A 599 -9.63 23.79 43.24
C ALA A 599 -9.42 25.18 43.88
N LEU A 600 -8.35 25.90 43.52
CA LEU A 600 -8.10 27.28 43.94
C LEU A 600 -9.14 28.25 43.37
N SER A 601 -9.66 28.04 42.16
CA SER A 601 -10.70 28.90 41.58
C SER A 601 -12.06 28.76 42.27
N ARG A 602 -12.29 27.66 42.99
CA ARG A 602 -13.52 27.34 43.72
C ARG A 602 -13.38 27.47 45.24
N VAL A 603 -12.22 27.93 45.73
CA VAL A 603 -11.95 27.98 47.16
C VAL A 603 -12.61 29.19 47.82
N LYS A 604 -13.28 28.96 48.95
CA LYS A 604 -13.81 29.99 49.84
C LYS A 604 -13.03 29.92 51.16
N ILE A 605 -12.36 31.01 51.49
CA ILE A 605 -11.59 31.13 52.73
C ILE A 605 -12.56 31.12 53.92
N ILE A 606 -12.26 30.29 54.93
CA ILE A 606 -13.02 30.24 56.18
C ILE A 606 -12.69 31.50 57.00
N ASP A 607 -13.70 32.34 57.23
CA ASP A 607 -13.59 33.52 58.08
C ASP A 607 -13.67 33.11 59.56
N GLN A 608 -12.51 33.01 60.20
CA GLN A 608 -12.36 32.53 61.57
C GLN A 608 -13.01 33.47 62.61
N MET A 609 -13.16 34.75 62.31
CA MET A 609 -13.73 35.73 63.25
C MET A 609 -15.26 35.70 63.27
N ASN A 610 -15.89 35.27 62.17
CA ASN A 610 -17.33 35.29 61.97
C ASN A 610 -18.00 33.90 61.96
N VAL A 611 -17.34 32.86 62.51
CA VAL A 611 -17.95 31.53 62.63
C VAL A 611 -19.05 31.53 63.68
N ASP A 612 -20.26 31.07 63.30
CA ASP A 612 -21.39 30.83 64.21
C ASP A 612 -21.10 29.60 65.08
N THR A 613 -21.09 29.79 66.40
CA THR A 613 -20.86 28.73 67.39
C THR A 613 -22.14 28.20 68.00
N ASN A 614 -23.32 28.68 67.59
CA ASN A 614 -24.59 28.15 68.09
C ASN A 614 -24.89 26.74 67.54
N ARG A 615 -24.34 26.44 66.36
CA ARG A 615 -24.46 25.14 65.69
C ARG A 615 -23.11 24.71 65.15
N VAL A 616 -22.91 23.41 65.04
CA VAL A 616 -21.73 22.85 64.39
C VAL A 616 -21.71 23.27 62.92
N SER A 617 -20.64 23.94 62.50
CA SER A 617 -20.47 24.43 61.13
C SER A 617 -18.99 24.37 60.71
N ILE A 618 -18.72 24.67 59.44
CA ILE A 618 -17.35 24.72 58.93
C ILE A 618 -16.58 25.82 59.68
N GLY A 619 -15.43 25.48 60.26
CA GLY A 619 -14.65 26.38 61.12
C GLY A 619 -14.91 26.21 62.62
N THR A 620 -15.68 25.20 63.04
CA THR A 620 -15.95 24.90 64.46
C THR A 620 -15.17 23.69 64.98
N THR A 621 -14.90 23.69 66.29
CA THR A 621 -14.43 22.53 67.05
C THR A 621 -15.56 22.06 67.95
N VAL A 622 -15.92 20.78 67.83
CA VAL A 622 -17.02 20.15 68.56
C VAL A 622 -16.45 19.20 69.59
N SER A 623 -16.84 19.37 70.86
CA SER A 623 -16.51 18.45 71.95
C SER A 623 -17.67 17.51 72.20
N LEU A 624 -17.39 16.21 72.15
CA LEU A 624 -18.35 15.12 72.26
C LEU A 624 -18.02 14.29 73.49
N LYS A 625 -19.03 13.98 74.30
CA LYS A 625 -18.90 13.07 75.44
C LYS A 625 -19.63 11.77 75.15
N ASN A 626 -18.93 10.65 75.21
CA ASN A 626 -19.52 9.32 75.09
C ASN A 626 -20.40 9.04 76.31
N LEU A 627 -21.68 8.70 76.10
CA LEU A 627 -22.63 8.46 77.21
C LEU A 627 -22.48 7.06 77.84
N LYS A 628 -21.77 6.13 77.18
CA LYS A 628 -21.47 4.78 77.71
C LYS A 628 -20.17 4.77 78.51
N THR A 629 -19.09 5.37 77.97
CA THR A 629 -17.74 5.31 78.56
C THR A 629 -17.36 6.55 79.36
N GLY A 630 -18.03 7.68 79.14
CA GLY A 630 -17.70 8.97 79.74
C GLY A 630 -16.53 9.71 79.08
N GLU A 631 -15.89 9.11 78.07
CA GLU A 631 -14.76 9.68 77.33
C GLU A 631 -15.15 10.96 76.57
N ILE A 632 -14.22 11.92 76.51
CA ILE A 632 -14.40 13.18 75.78
C ILE A 632 -13.45 13.22 74.60
N ILE A 633 -14.01 13.47 73.42
CA ILE A 633 -13.31 13.55 72.14
C ILE A 633 -13.70 14.86 71.44
N SER A 634 -12.74 15.52 70.81
CA SER A 634 -12.97 16.75 70.06
C SER A 634 -12.64 16.59 68.58
N TYR A 635 -13.51 17.07 67.70
CA TYR A 635 -13.28 17.15 66.26
C TYR A 635 -13.35 18.59 65.77
N THR A 636 -12.38 19.00 64.95
CA THR A 636 -12.43 20.27 64.24
C THR A 636 -12.88 20.03 62.80
N ILE A 637 -13.92 20.73 62.36
CA ILE A 637 -14.48 20.57 61.01
C ILE A 637 -13.95 21.69 60.11
N LEU A 638 -13.03 21.35 59.21
CA LEU A 638 -12.45 22.28 58.23
C LEU A 638 -12.60 21.73 56.81
N GLY A 639 -12.01 22.43 55.85
CA GLY A 639 -11.93 21.99 54.47
C GLY A 639 -11.10 20.74 54.27
N ILE A 640 -11.27 20.07 53.12
CA ILE A 640 -10.47 18.89 52.76
C ILE A 640 -8.96 19.17 52.76
N TRP A 641 -8.54 20.40 52.45
CA TRP A 641 -7.13 20.81 52.44
C TRP A 641 -6.52 21.03 53.83
N ASP A 642 -7.36 21.15 54.86
CA ASP A 642 -6.95 21.38 56.24
C ASP A 642 -6.98 20.09 57.08
N THR A 643 -7.39 18.96 56.49
CA THR A 643 -7.54 17.68 57.17
C THR A 643 -6.21 17.21 57.78
N ASP A 644 -6.24 16.90 59.07
CA ASP A 644 -5.10 16.42 59.86
C ASP A 644 -5.66 15.49 60.94
N LEU A 645 -5.67 14.18 60.65
CA LEU A 645 -6.32 13.17 61.49
C LEU A 645 -5.61 13.03 62.84
N ASP A 646 -4.29 13.25 62.90
CA ASP A 646 -3.52 13.21 64.14
C ASP A 646 -3.94 14.32 65.11
N LYS A 647 -4.53 15.40 64.59
CA LYS A 647 -5.10 16.52 65.36
C LYS A 647 -6.62 16.51 65.43
N ASN A 648 -7.26 15.43 64.99
CA ASN A 648 -8.72 15.32 64.88
C ASN A 648 -9.37 16.44 64.03
N ILE A 649 -8.65 16.94 63.02
CA ILE A 649 -9.19 17.87 62.03
C ILE A 649 -9.76 17.05 60.87
N ILE A 650 -11.08 17.08 60.73
CA ILE A 650 -11.83 16.30 59.73
C ILE A 650 -12.38 17.20 58.63
N SER A 651 -12.44 16.65 57.42
CA SER A 651 -13.04 17.32 56.25
C SER A 651 -14.55 17.51 56.44
N ASN A 652 -15.05 18.67 56.03
CA ASN A 652 -16.49 18.99 55.97
C ASN A 652 -17.27 18.05 55.04
N GLU A 653 -16.59 17.35 54.13
CA GLU A 653 -17.18 16.33 53.25
C GLU A 653 -17.12 14.92 53.84
N SER A 654 -16.50 14.71 55.01
CA SER A 654 -16.49 13.40 55.66
C SER A 654 -17.90 13.01 56.12
N PRO A 655 -18.29 11.71 56.11
CA PRO A 655 -19.60 11.27 56.60
C PRO A 655 -19.87 11.72 58.03
N LEU A 656 -18.85 11.66 58.90
CA LEU A 656 -18.94 12.13 60.28
C LEU A 656 -19.26 13.63 60.36
N ALA A 657 -18.58 14.48 59.60
CA ALA A 657 -18.90 15.91 59.59
C ALA A 657 -20.26 16.17 58.94
N LYS A 658 -20.49 15.62 57.75
CA LYS A 658 -21.60 16.00 56.87
C LYS A 658 -22.96 15.44 57.30
N GLU A 659 -22.99 14.20 57.75
CA GLU A 659 -24.23 13.48 58.02
C GLU A 659 -24.58 13.50 59.51
N ILE A 660 -23.56 13.57 60.37
CA ILE A 660 -23.73 13.35 61.82
C ILE A 660 -23.57 14.66 62.61
N LEU A 661 -22.55 15.47 62.32
CA LEU A 661 -22.19 16.61 63.18
C LEU A 661 -22.69 17.97 62.69
N ILE A 662 -22.55 18.30 61.41
CA ILE A 662 -22.91 19.63 60.87
C ILE A 662 -24.41 19.92 61.11
N GLY A 663 -24.68 21.13 61.62
CA GLY A 663 -26.03 21.60 61.93
C GLY A 663 -26.53 21.27 63.33
N LYS A 664 -25.83 20.41 64.09
CA LYS A 664 -26.21 20.03 65.45
C LYS A 664 -25.90 21.12 66.48
N MET A 665 -26.66 21.15 67.56
CA MET A 665 -26.50 22.12 68.67
C MET A 665 -25.97 21.46 69.95
N ILE A 666 -25.54 22.28 70.90
CA ILE A 666 -25.10 21.81 72.23
C ILE A 666 -26.27 21.04 72.90
N GLN A 667 -25.93 19.97 73.62
CA GLN A 667 -26.83 18.99 74.27
C GLN A 667 -27.50 17.96 73.34
N GLU A 668 -27.43 18.10 72.02
CA GLU A 668 -27.91 17.05 71.10
C GLU A 668 -27.07 15.78 71.21
N VAL A 669 -27.73 14.63 71.03
CA VAL A 669 -27.11 13.31 71.02
C VAL A 669 -26.97 12.84 69.58
N VAL A 670 -25.77 12.42 69.20
CA VAL A 670 -25.42 11.89 67.89
C VAL A 670 -24.85 10.47 68.05
N GLU A 671 -25.08 9.62 67.06
CA GLU A 671 -24.57 8.25 67.07
C GLU A 671 -23.31 8.18 66.20
N ILE A 672 -22.20 7.72 66.79
CA ILE A 672 -20.92 7.53 66.09
C ILE A 672 -20.49 6.10 66.38
N ASN A 673 -20.34 5.29 65.34
CA ASN A 673 -19.97 3.87 65.45
C ASN A 673 -20.84 3.09 66.45
N GLU A 674 -22.17 3.24 66.37
CA GLU A 674 -23.16 2.56 67.25
C GLU A 674 -23.07 2.95 68.74
N GLU A 675 -22.37 4.03 69.05
CA GLU A 675 -22.28 4.60 70.40
C GLU A 675 -22.87 6.01 70.47
N PRO A 676 -23.64 6.32 71.53
CA PRO A 676 -24.26 7.63 71.70
C PRO A 676 -23.26 8.63 72.30
N TYR A 677 -23.06 9.75 71.59
CA TYR A 677 -22.26 10.88 72.03
C TYR A 677 -23.13 12.11 72.22
N GLN A 678 -22.94 12.84 73.32
CA GLN A 678 -23.59 14.13 73.53
C GLN A 678 -22.64 15.28 73.18
N ILE A 679 -23.13 16.28 72.44
CA ILE A 679 -22.38 17.50 72.17
C ILE A 679 -22.35 18.35 73.43
N ILE A 680 -21.16 18.48 74.03
CA ILE A 680 -20.97 19.24 75.29
C ILE A 680 -20.40 20.64 75.06
N GLY A 681 -19.85 20.92 73.87
CA GLY A 681 -19.33 22.24 73.54
C GLY A 681 -19.08 22.43 72.04
N ILE A 682 -19.27 23.66 71.58
CA ILE A 682 -18.95 24.12 70.23
C ILE A 682 -18.15 25.40 70.38
N SER A 683 -16.91 25.41 69.87
CA SER A 683 -16.02 26.57 69.88
C SER A 683 -15.52 26.89 68.48
N ARG A 684 -15.02 28.11 68.28
CA ARG A 684 -14.36 28.47 67.01
C ARG A 684 -13.03 27.77 66.91
N PHE A 685 -12.68 27.32 65.71
CA PHE A 685 -11.32 26.88 65.43
C PHE A 685 -10.35 28.07 65.60
N SER A 686 -9.29 27.86 66.39
CA SER A 686 -8.16 28.76 66.49
C SER A 686 -6.90 27.96 66.11
N PRO A 687 -6.10 28.42 65.14
CA PRO A 687 -4.92 27.71 64.66
C PRO A 687 -3.78 27.64 65.68
#